data_AF-A0A132AIS0-F1
#
_entry.id   AF-A0A132AIS0-F1
#
_cell.length_a   1.000
_cell.length_b   1.000
_cell.length_c   1.000
_cell.angle_alpha   90.00
_cell.angle_beta   90.00
_cell.angle_gamma   90.00
#
_symmetry.space_group_name_H-M   'P 1'
#
loop_
_entity.id
_entity.type
_entity.pdbx_description
1 polymer ?
#
loop_
_entity_poly.entity_id
_entity_poly.type
_entity_poly.pdbx_seq_one_letter_code
_entity_poly.pdbx_strand_id
1 'polypeptide(L)'
;MLKDVRIHHIHTEGAAEYNAPEFEGIFRSNSLFTGANSREAINSGRADFTPIFLGDIPKLFYQGIIKPDVVMVSVSPADEHGYHSLGTSVDTCRAALMCGKHIIGQVNPHLPRTFGQSVIHTSHFDSLVDGPIPLPDHAPKALSESEKKIGQLIADNLVEDGATMQMGIGAIPDAVLADLVNHKNLGVHSEMFSDGVVDLCNKGVITNSEKKLQTGRITASFLIGSRKLYEFVNNNPFIVMMGIDYVNDEFIIAQNPKVTAINSCIEVDILGQVCSDSIGTRVYSGFGGQVDFLRGAAKSLDGKGKAILAMSSVTRKDAVMISSEPWSLLDNNNVMGDSRAPCRVLKFHEKFSSSPRRRPISDQLRKHEEKQAKAQEAREKLLEKKAEKFKDISKKVEEIKAQKEEHQMLLKISMQMRLRRADEKRQEQINKIVRKAHDEDEKVSEILFINSLEADTKKHEIFSKEKVHESRLQDLQEERQRKLEEKASKEKAFEKRRKAIEAAEQARIEKLKEQRKLKVMKIQKQFQEKEKERLELAFQKELDRKSKISALFAMQEAEKEELQKKIMIKQKESKKRHDENMEHIRQKALELSVKKSSSTSDEALVCVPYDTIKMCALCKVIIKSEVYLFGHLRGRRHNDAIKEQNDGKIPSPEELENFNLRFIIDAPSQTNDDCDWKLLLQDCDSEKLKNAKKKSKKLRQKLINRATSLNGSSLGDLNFDQINYPKENKQKYSKLFKTIVILSSLAKLLTLSSAEDFREICFGVKLKQDDTQYMLTLKVTQLCGIVSLLYGFLLHSGTPVRDDNVPPIVPNHTLEVVLEIIKFFNYLSLLDINLIQLILGSEGLSLQIRHICSYLIWYCSFHQKFSELLHEVILFIGNFVVLNPDNQVFDLKRFHRIN
;
A
#
# COMPACT_ATOMS: atom_id res chain seq x y z
N MET A 1 -24.99 -40.09 -6.59
CA MET A 1 -23.73 -39.90 -5.83
C MET A 1 -23.18 -38.53 -6.16
N LEU A 2 -22.59 -37.85 -5.18
CA LEU A 2 -21.88 -36.58 -5.40
C LEU A 2 -20.57 -36.84 -6.17
N LYS A 3 -20.14 -35.87 -6.99
CA LYS A 3 -18.88 -35.93 -7.75
C LYS A 3 -18.41 -34.50 -8.05
N ASP A 4 -17.08 -34.29 -8.01
CA ASP A 4 -16.43 -33.00 -8.32
C ASP A 4 -17.00 -31.81 -7.52
N VAL A 5 -17.29 -32.04 -6.23
CA VAL A 5 -17.80 -31.00 -5.34
C VAL A 5 -16.62 -30.21 -4.78
N ARG A 6 -16.58 -28.91 -5.07
CA ARG A 6 -15.55 -28.00 -4.57
C ARG A 6 -15.96 -27.37 -3.24
N ILE A 7 -15.08 -27.46 -2.25
CA ILE A 7 -15.32 -26.90 -0.92
C ILE A 7 -14.37 -25.73 -0.72
N HIS A 8 -14.89 -24.51 -0.67
CA HIS A 8 -14.11 -23.31 -0.37
C HIS A 8 -14.23 -22.98 1.11
N HIS A 9 -13.09 -22.85 1.80
CA HIS A 9 -13.08 -22.54 3.21
C HIS A 9 -11.80 -21.80 3.63
N ILE A 10 -11.84 -21.16 4.80
CA ILE A 10 -10.66 -20.67 5.53
C ILE A 10 -10.25 -21.73 6.58
N HIS A 11 -9.62 -21.33 7.68
CA HIS A 11 -9.32 -22.25 8.78
C HIS A 11 -10.61 -22.93 9.26
N THR A 12 -10.58 -24.25 9.39
CA THR A 12 -11.72 -25.05 9.88
C THR A 12 -11.27 -25.88 11.07
N GLU A 13 -12.10 -25.93 12.10
CA GLU A 13 -11.91 -26.84 13.23
C GLU A 13 -12.58 -28.20 12.96
N GLY A 14 -12.06 -29.24 13.61
CA GLY A 14 -12.52 -30.63 13.41
C GLY A 14 -11.71 -31.42 12.38
N ALA A 15 -12.16 -32.64 12.10
CA ALA A 15 -11.38 -33.62 11.33
C ALA A 15 -11.25 -33.32 9.82
N ALA A 16 -12.13 -32.47 9.26
CA ALA A 16 -12.22 -32.23 7.82
C ALA A 16 -12.27 -33.53 6.99
N GLU A 17 -13.16 -34.45 7.34
CA GLU A 17 -13.26 -35.80 6.77
C GLU A 17 -13.38 -35.81 5.24
N TYR A 18 -13.94 -34.75 4.64
CA TYR A 18 -13.99 -34.56 3.19
C TYR A 18 -12.61 -34.53 2.51
N ASN A 19 -11.53 -34.35 3.26
CA ASN A 19 -10.15 -34.44 2.79
C ASN A 19 -9.55 -35.84 2.94
N ALA A 20 -10.29 -36.87 3.38
CA ALA A 20 -9.74 -38.23 3.48
C ALA A 20 -9.51 -38.85 2.08
N PRO A 21 -8.52 -39.75 1.92
CA PRO A 21 -8.21 -40.36 0.63
C PRO A 21 -9.39 -41.07 -0.04
N GLU A 22 -10.30 -41.68 0.73
CA GLU A 22 -11.50 -42.34 0.19
C GLU A 22 -12.49 -41.39 -0.51
N PHE A 23 -12.38 -40.08 -0.28
CA PHE A 23 -13.23 -39.06 -0.90
C PHE A 23 -12.57 -38.36 -2.10
N GLU A 24 -11.39 -38.81 -2.53
CA GLU A 24 -10.73 -38.27 -3.71
C GLU A 24 -11.61 -38.44 -4.97
N GLY A 25 -11.73 -37.36 -5.76
CA GLY A 25 -12.63 -37.31 -6.92
C GLY A 25 -14.11 -37.06 -6.59
N ILE A 26 -14.51 -37.16 -5.32
CA ILE A 26 -15.83 -36.74 -4.84
C ILE A 26 -15.77 -35.29 -4.36
N PHE A 27 -14.88 -35.00 -3.40
CA PHE A 27 -14.65 -33.66 -2.87
C PHE A 27 -13.26 -33.16 -3.27
N ARG A 28 -13.16 -31.87 -3.55
CA ARG A 28 -11.89 -31.16 -3.70
C ARG A 28 -11.94 -29.88 -2.90
N SER A 29 -11.27 -29.86 -1.76
CA SER A 29 -11.13 -28.65 -0.95
C SER A 29 -10.22 -27.64 -1.66
N ASN A 30 -10.61 -26.36 -1.59
CA ASN A 30 -9.75 -25.22 -1.88
C ASN A 30 -9.69 -24.32 -0.64
N SER A 31 -8.57 -24.43 0.07
CA SER A 31 -8.30 -23.70 1.29
C SER A 31 -7.75 -22.30 0.97
N LEU A 32 -8.46 -21.26 1.42
CA LEU A 32 -8.03 -19.86 1.33
C LEU A 32 -7.16 -19.44 2.55
N PHE A 33 -7.21 -20.25 3.62
CA PHE A 33 -6.31 -20.22 4.77
C PHE A 33 -6.33 -21.61 5.40
N THR A 34 -5.19 -22.30 5.56
CA THR A 34 -5.20 -23.72 5.96
C THR A 34 -4.97 -23.97 7.45
N GLY A 35 -5.69 -24.96 7.97
CA GLY A 35 -5.52 -25.51 9.32
C GLY A 35 -4.80 -26.85 9.31
N ALA A 36 -4.47 -27.37 10.50
CA ALA A 36 -3.73 -28.63 10.65
C ALA A 36 -4.41 -29.82 9.95
N ASN A 37 -5.74 -29.87 9.97
CA ASN A 37 -6.58 -30.89 9.37
C ASN A 37 -6.51 -30.95 7.83
N SER A 38 -6.08 -29.88 7.16
CA SER A 38 -6.08 -29.79 5.69
C SER A 38 -4.67 -29.79 5.09
N ARG A 39 -3.62 -29.63 5.93
CA ARG A 39 -2.22 -29.57 5.48
C ARG A 39 -1.78 -30.79 4.68
N GLU A 40 -2.09 -31.98 5.15
CA GLU A 40 -1.61 -33.21 4.50
C GLU A 40 -2.27 -33.40 3.12
N ALA A 41 -3.58 -33.16 3.01
CA ALA A 41 -4.28 -33.21 1.71
C ALA A 41 -3.77 -32.18 0.70
N ILE A 42 -3.44 -30.95 1.15
CA ILE A 42 -2.85 -29.91 0.29
C ILE A 42 -1.45 -30.33 -0.16
N ASN A 43 -0.59 -30.71 0.77
CA ASN A 43 0.81 -31.02 0.48
C ASN A 43 0.97 -32.33 -0.32
N SER A 44 -0.02 -33.23 -0.29
CA SER A 44 -0.08 -34.42 -1.15
C SER A 44 -0.76 -34.18 -2.50
N GLY A 45 -1.31 -32.98 -2.75
CA GLY A 45 -1.94 -32.59 -4.03
C GLY A 45 -3.42 -32.97 -4.18
N ARG A 46 -4.03 -33.58 -3.15
CA ARG A 46 -5.45 -33.96 -3.13
C ARG A 46 -6.38 -32.76 -2.90
N ALA A 47 -5.90 -31.71 -2.23
CA ALA A 47 -6.59 -30.44 -2.04
C ALA A 47 -5.79 -29.25 -2.59
N ASP A 48 -6.47 -28.12 -2.80
CA ASP A 48 -5.89 -26.88 -3.31
C ASP A 48 -5.65 -25.86 -2.18
N PHE A 49 -4.64 -25.01 -2.38
CA PHE A 49 -4.38 -23.84 -1.55
C PHE A 49 -4.32 -22.58 -2.42
N THR A 50 -5.14 -21.59 -2.10
CA THR A 50 -5.16 -20.31 -2.81
C THR A 50 -4.63 -19.20 -1.90
N PRO A 51 -3.42 -18.65 -2.17
CA PRO A 51 -2.88 -17.54 -1.38
C PRO A 51 -3.64 -16.25 -1.68
N ILE A 52 -4.22 -15.63 -0.64
CA ILE A 52 -5.00 -14.39 -0.73
C ILE A 52 -5.01 -13.66 0.63
N PHE A 53 -5.03 -12.32 0.61
CA PHE A 53 -5.23 -11.51 1.83
C PHE A 53 -6.60 -11.79 2.42
N LEU A 54 -6.66 -11.95 3.75
CA LEU A 54 -7.90 -12.34 4.39
C LEU A 54 -9.01 -11.29 4.19
N GLY A 55 -8.65 -9.99 4.25
CA GLY A 55 -9.56 -8.89 3.93
C GLY A 55 -10.06 -8.86 2.47
N ASP A 56 -9.36 -9.53 1.54
CA ASP A 56 -9.73 -9.60 0.11
C ASP A 56 -10.61 -10.79 -0.22
N ILE A 57 -10.74 -11.81 0.66
CA ILE A 57 -11.57 -12.99 0.38
C ILE A 57 -13.03 -12.63 0.06
N PRO A 58 -13.70 -11.71 0.80
CA PRO A 58 -15.07 -11.29 0.46
C PRO A 58 -15.24 -10.83 -0.99
N LYS A 59 -14.21 -10.19 -1.57
CA LYS A 59 -14.24 -9.71 -2.97
C LYS A 59 -14.38 -10.86 -3.97
N LEU A 60 -13.86 -12.05 -3.66
CA LEU A 60 -14.02 -13.24 -4.52
C LEU A 60 -15.49 -13.61 -4.69
N PHE A 61 -16.30 -13.47 -3.64
CA PHE A 61 -17.73 -13.73 -3.68
C PHE A 61 -18.49 -12.59 -4.37
N TYR A 62 -18.24 -11.34 -3.97
CA TYR A 62 -18.93 -10.18 -4.54
C TYR A 62 -18.68 -10.00 -6.05
N GLN A 63 -17.49 -10.35 -6.53
CA GLN A 63 -17.15 -10.31 -7.96
C GLN A 63 -17.58 -11.57 -8.72
N GLY A 64 -18.10 -12.58 -8.02
CA GLY A 64 -18.51 -13.86 -8.61
C GLY A 64 -17.34 -14.66 -9.17
N ILE A 65 -16.14 -14.52 -8.62
CA ILE A 65 -14.98 -15.39 -8.92
C ILE A 65 -15.23 -16.76 -8.28
N ILE A 66 -15.65 -16.75 -7.01
CA ILE A 66 -16.24 -17.90 -6.34
C ILE A 66 -17.74 -17.67 -6.27
N LYS A 67 -18.53 -18.61 -6.80
CA LYS A 67 -20.00 -18.57 -6.77
C LYS A 67 -20.51 -19.77 -6.00
N PRO A 68 -20.75 -19.64 -4.68
CA PRO A 68 -21.24 -20.74 -3.88
C PRO A 68 -22.62 -21.19 -4.35
N ASP A 69 -22.74 -22.43 -4.80
CA ASP A 69 -24.04 -23.04 -5.05
C ASP A 69 -24.76 -23.35 -3.74
N VAL A 70 -24.00 -23.81 -2.73
CA VAL A 70 -24.49 -24.08 -1.38
C VAL A 70 -23.57 -23.42 -0.37
N VAL A 71 -24.15 -22.75 0.63
CA VAL A 71 -23.46 -22.18 1.78
C VAL A 71 -23.98 -22.87 3.03
N MET A 72 -23.08 -23.44 3.82
CA MET A 72 -23.40 -24.12 5.08
C MET A 72 -22.81 -23.31 6.23
N VAL A 73 -23.64 -22.94 7.21
CA VAL A 73 -23.23 -22.17 8.38
C VAL A 73 -23.87 -22.72 9.65
N SER A 74 -23.15 -22.64 10.77
CA SER A 74 -23.74 -22.85 12.10
C SER A 74 -24.27 -21.52 12.64
N VAL A 75 -25.44 -21.54 13.26
CA VAL A 75 -26.08 -20.35 13.83
C VAL A 75 -26.67 -20.63 15.21
N SER A 76 -26.78 -19.60 16.04
CA SER A 76 -27.49 -19.68 17.32
C SER A 76 -28.98 -19.97 17.09
N PRO A 77 -29.73 -20.39 18.12
CA PRO A 77 -31.19 -20.34 18.09
C PRO A 77 -31.69 -18.93 17.74
N ALA A 78 -32.86 -18.87 17.10
CA ALA A 78 -33.52 -17.61 16.81
C ALA A 78 -33.97 -16.94 18.12
N ASP A 79 -33.88 -15.62 18.17
CA ASP A 79 -34.57 -14.83 19.19
C ASP A 79 -36.08 -14.71 18.92
N GLU A 80 -36.78 -13.99 19.79
CA GLU A 80 -38.22 -13.73 19.69
C GLU A 80 -38.65 -12.99 18.42
N HIS A 81 -37.71 -12.40 17.68
CA HIS A 81 -37.94 -11.69 16.43
C HIS A 81 -37.51 -12.50 15.20
N GLY A 82 -37.14 -13.77 15.36
CA GLY A 82 -36.71 -14.63 14.26
C GLY A 82 -35.28 -14.36 13.79
N TYR A 83 -34.43 -13.74 14.60
CA TYR A 83 -33.03 -13.52 14.27
C TYR A 83 -32.11 -14.54 14.94
N HIS A 84 -31.32 -15.20 14.12
CA HIS A 84 -30.18 -16.01 14.53
C HIS A 84 -28.90 -15.16 14.53
N SER A 85 -27.82 -15.71 15.08
CA SER A 85 -26.47 -15.13 15.01
C SER A 85 -25.48 -16.14 14.43
N LEU A 86 -24.55 -15.66 13.60
CA LEU A 86 -23.37 -16.42 13.14
C LEU A 86 -22.37 -16.70 14.27
N GLY A 87 -22.58 -16.10 15.44
CA GLY A 87 -21.82 -16.37 16.65
C GLY A 87 -20.34 -16.04 16.53
N THR A 88 -19.51 -17.09 16.56
CA THR A 88 -18.04 -16.95 16.61
C THR A 88 -17.40 -16.63 15.27
N SER A 89 -18.12 -16.68 14.15
CA SER A 89 -17.52 -16.58 12.81
C SER A 89 -18.37 -15.74 11.86
N VAL A 90 -18.02 -14.46 11.70
CA VAL A 90 -18.62 -13.57 10.69
C VAL A 90 -17.74 -13.53 9.45
N ASP A 91 -16.44 -13.28 9.66
CA ASP A 91 -15.35 -13.45 8.70
C ASP A 91 -15.73 -13.22 7.23
N THR A 92 -15.65 -14.28 6.45
CA THR A 92 -16.06 -14.41 5.06
C THR A 92 -17.46 -14.99 4.93
N CYS A 93 -18.00 -15.61 6.00
CA CYS A 93 -19.33 -16.20 6.06
C CYS A 93 -20.42 -15.21 5.63
N ARG A 94 -20.35 -13.94 6.07
CA ARG A 94 -21.33 -12.91 5.69
C ARG A 94 -21.35 -12.69 4.17
N ALA A 95 -20.19 -12.59 3.53
CA ALA A 95 -20.08 -12.40 2.08
C ALA A 95 -20.57 -13.64 1.31
N ALA A 96 -20.24 -14.85 1.81
CA ALA A 96 -20.71 -16.10 1.23
C ALA A 96 -22.25 -16.20 1.28
N LEU A 97 -22.87 -15.88 2.42
CA LEU A 97 -24.34 -15.86 2.58
C LEU A 97 -25.02 -14.89 1.63
N MET A 98 -24.44 -13.72 1.37
CA MET A 98 -25.01 -12.74 0.44
C MET A 98 -24.95 -13.19 -1.04
N CYS A 99 -24.01 -14.07 -1.38
CA CYS A 99 -23.74 -14.50 -2.76
C CYS A 99 -24.17 -15.94 -3.06
N GLY A 100 -24.50 -16.72 -2.02
CA GLY A 100 -24.89 -18.12 -2.13
C GLY A 100 -26.26 -18.31 -2.76
N LYS A 101 -26.43 -19.38 -3.55
CA LYS A 101 -27.74 -19.73 -4.15
C LYS A 101 -28.65 -20.45 -3.15
N HIS A 102 -28.09 -21.35 -2.36
CA HIS A 102 -28.79 -22.11 -1.33
C HIS A 102 -28.07 -22.00 0.01
N ILE A 103 -28.79 -21.59 1.04
CA ILE A 103 -28.25 -21.35 2.38
C ILE A 103 -28.85 -22.37 3.35
N ILE A 104 -27.97 -23.18 3.93
CA ILE A 104 -28.30 -24.19 4.92
C ILE A 104 -27.72 -23.75 6.27
N GLY A 105 -28.60 -23.50 7.23
CA GLY A 105 -28.21 -23.16 8.59
C GLY A 105 -28.34 -24.37 9.52
N GLN A 106 -27.29 -24.68 10.27
CA GLN A 106 -27.33 -25.61 11.38
C GLN A 106 -27.59 -24.83 12.68
N VAL A 107 -28.75 -25.03 13.30
CA VAL A 107 -29.10 -24.40 14.57
C VAL A 107 -28.37 -25.12 15.71
N ASN A 108 -27.47 -24.41 16.38
CA ASN A 108 -26.65 -24.92 17.47
C ASN A 108 -26.83 -24.06 18.73
N PRO A 109 -27.51 -24.57 19.78
CA PRO A 109 -27.69 -23.88 21.06
C PRO A 109 -26.39 -23.53 21.80
N HIS A 110 -25.28 -24.20 21.49
CA HIS A 110 -23.98 -23.91 22.08
C HIS A 110 -23.27 -22.73 21.41
N LEU A 111 -23.75 -22.26 20.26
CA LEU A 111 -23.17 -21.11 19.57
C LEU A 111 -23.62 -19.80 20.23
N PRO A 112 -22.71 -18.94 20.70
CA PRO A 112 -23.07 -17.71 21.38
C PRO A 112 -23.76 -16.74 20.43
N ARG A 113 -24.72 -15.97 20.95
CA ARG A 113 -25.39 -14.91 20.19
C ARG A 113 -24.56 -13.62 20.26
N THR A 114 -23.68 -13.42 19.28
CA THR A 114 -22.90 -12.18 19.14
C THR A 114 -23.67 -11.11 18.35
N PHE A 115 -23.28 -9.84 18.49
CA PHE A 115 -23.89 -8.70 17.79
C PHE A 115 -23.05 -8.19 16.61
N GLY A 116 -23.59 -7.22 15.87
CA GLY A 116 -22.94 -6.60 14.71
C GLY A 116 -23.42 -7.21 13.40
N GLN A 117 -22.50 -7.45 12.48
CA GLN A 117 -22.75 -8.16 11.23
C GLN A 117 -22.76 -9.68 11.41
N SER A 118 -23.11 -10.20 12.59
CA SER A 118 -23.42 -11.61 12.83
C SER A 118 -24.91 -11.93 12.72
N VAL A 119 -25.79 -10.94 12.83
CA VAL A 119 -27.24 -11.13 12.93
C VAL A 119 -27.89 -11.50 11.58
N ILE A 120 -28.69 -12.56 11.53
CA ILE A 120 -29.35 -13.04 10.31
C ILE A 120 -30.77 -13.53 10.60
N HIS A 121 -31.75 -13.02 9.86
CA HIS A 121 -33.15 -13.41 10.03
C HIS A 121 -33.43 -14.80 9.43
N THR A 122 -34.32 -15.59 10.04
CA THR A 122 -34.73 -16.93 9.60
C THR A 122 -35.15 -16.97 8.13
N SER A 123 -35.73 -15.90 7.59
CA SER A 123 -36.16 -15.84 6.18
C SER A 123 -35.02 -15.88 5.15
N HIS A 124 -33.75 -15.76 5.57
CA HIS A 124 -32.61 -15.85 4.68
C HIS A 124 -32.11 -17.29 4.47
N PHE A 125 -32.60 -18.26 5.25
CA PHE A 125 -32.23 -19.67 5.10
C PHE A 125 -33.21 -20.37 4.16
N ASP A 126 -32.69 -21.18 3.24
CA ASP A 126 -33.51 -22.11 2.46
C ASP A 126 -33.88 -23.34 3.29
N SER A 127 -32.95 -23.78 4.14
CA SER A 127 -33.12 -24.91 5.05
C SER A 127 -32.48 -24.61 6.40
N LEU A 128 -33.16 -25.00 7.48
CA LEU A 128 -32.63 -25.01 8.84
C LEU A 128 -32.67 -26.44 9.38
N VAL A 129 -31.60 -26.84 10.05
CA VAL A 129 -31.46 -28.16 10.65
C VAL A 129 -31.02 -28.01 12.09
N ASP A 130 -31.71 -28.64 13.03
CA ASP A 130 -31.27 -28.70 14.42
C ASP A 130 -30.05 -29.61 14.54
N GLY A 131 -28.96 -29.08 15.11
CA GLY A 131 -27.69 -29.79 15.24
C GLY A 131 -26.88 -29.28 16.42
N PRO A 132 -27.23 -29.64 17.67
CA PRO A 132 -26.46 -29.28 18.84
C PRO A 132 -25.10 -30.00 18.78
N ILE A 133 -24.03 -29.22 18.59
CA ILE A 133 -22.65 -29.72 18.60
C ILE A 133 -21.83 -28.82 19.52
N PRO A 134 -21.09 -29.37 20.50
CA PRO A 134 -20.19 -28.58 21.32
C PRO A 134 -19.19 -27.79 20.46
N LEU A 135 -18.94 -26.53 20.82
CA LEU A 135 -17.92 -25.74 20.14
C LEU A 135 -16.52 -26.29 20.44
N PRO A 136 -15.57 -26.19 19.49
CA PRO A 136 -14.18 -26.53 19.73
C PRO A 136 -13.62 -25.76 20.93
N ASP A 137 -13.00 -26.48 21.85
CA ASP A 137 -12.39 -25.90 23.06
C ASP A 137 -10.87 -25.75 22.87
N HIS A 138 -10.40 -24.51 22.89
CA HIS A 138 -9.00 -24.16 22.78
C HIS A 138 -8.50 -23.56 24.09
N ALA A 139 -8.30 -24.41 25.09
CA ALA A 139 -7.69 -24.00 26.36
C ALA A 139 -6.26 -23.44 26.15
N PRO A 140 -5.88 -22.37 26.87
CA PRO A 140 -4.53 -21.82 26.83
C PRO A 140 -3.49 -22.87 27.17
N LYS A 141 -2.39 -22.90 26.42
CA LYS A 141 -1.26 -23.79 26.70
C LYS A 141 -0.31 -23.16 27.70
N ALA A 142 0.45 -23.99 28.42
CA ALA A 142 1.51 -23.50 29.29
C ALA A 142 2.59 -22.77 28.47
N LEU A 143 2.91 -21.55 28.88
CA LEU A 143 3.90 -20.69 28.24
C LEU A 143 5.31 -21.12 28.62
N SER A 144 6.20 -21.21 27.63
CA SER A 144 7.63 -21.37 27.84
C SER A 144 8.28 -20.07 28.34
N GLU A 145 9.47 -20.18 28.93
CA GLU A 145 10.23 -19.01 29.41
C GLU A 145 10.57 -18.03 28.29
N SER A 146 10.88 -18.52 27.08
CA SER A 146 11.12 -17.67 25.91
C SER A 146 9.85 -16.90 25.50
N GLU A 147 8.69 -17.55 25.49
CA GLU A 147 7.42 -16.90 25.16
C GLU A 147 7.04 -15.86 26.21
N LYS A 148 7.20 -16.16 27.51
CA LYS A 148 7.02 -15.18 28.59
C LYS A 148 7.95 -13.98 28.41
N LYS A 149 9.22 -14.23 28.09
CA LYS A 149 10.20 -13.15 27.91
C LYS A 149 9.84 -12.25 26.72
N ILE A 150 9.38 -12.84 25.62
CA ILE A 150 8.88 -12.10 24.45
C ILE A 150 7.65 -11.27 24.85
N GLY A 151 6.71 -11.87 25.58
CA GLY A 151 5.52 -11.20 26.13
C GLY A 151 5.87 -9.94 26.91
N GLN A 152 6.73 -10.08 27.92
CA GLN A 152 7.24 -8.99 28.75
C GLN A 152 7.89 -7.88 27.92
N LEU A 153 8.79 -8.25 26.99
CA LEU A 153 9.48 -7.26 26.17
C LEU A 153 8.51 -6.43 25.30
N ILE A 154 7.49 -7.07 24.75
CA ILE A 154 6.48 -6.38 23.94
C ILE A 154 5.61 -5.49 24.83
N ALA A 155 5.10 -6.03 25.94
CA ALA A 155 4.26 -5.29 26.88
C ALA A 155 4.99 -4.05 27.42
N ASP A 156 6.19 -4.22 27.99
CA ASP A 156 6.90 -3.15 28.69
C ASP A 156 7.44 -2.05 27.77
N ASN A 157 7.87 -2.41 26.56
CA ASN A 157 8.61 -1.48 25.69
C ASN A 157 7.79 -0.96 24.51
N LEU A 158 6.77 -1.70 24.08
CA LEU A 158 6.08 -1.42 22.81
C LEU A 158 4.59 -1.13 22.99
N VAL A 159 3.91 -1.66 24.01
CA VAL A 159 2.50 -1.32 24.24
C VAL A 159 2.40 -0.04 25.07
N GLU A 160 1.47 0.83 24.69
CA GLU A 160 1.20 2.09 25.41
C GLU A 160 -0.23 2.07 25.95
N ASP A 161 -0.46 2.80 27.04
CA ASP A 161 -1.81 3.13 27.48
C ASP A 161 -2.60 3.80 26.35
N GLY A 162 -3.88 3.41 26.23
CA GLY A 162 -4.75 3.87 25.14
C GLY A 162 -4.55 3.16 23.80
N ALA A 163 -3.65 2.17 23.71
CA ALA A 163 -3.38 1.47 22.46
C ALA A 163 -4.57 0.62 21.99
N THR A 164 -4.81 0.62 20.67
CA THR A 164 -5.77 -0.30 20.04
C THR A 164 -5.04 -1.56 19.60
N MET A 165 -5.31 -2.66 20.29
CA MET A 165 -4.60 -3.92 20.14
C MET A 165 -5.21 -4.78 19.02
N GLN A 166 -4.32 -5.35 18.20
CA GLN A 166 -4.59 -6.54 17.39
C GLN A 166 -3.62 -7.65 17.77
N MET A 167 -4.15 -8.87 17.88
CA MET A 167 -3.38 -10.06 18.18
C MET A 167 -4.11 -11.31 17.70
N GLY A 168 -3.35 -12.34 17.32
CA GLY A 168 -3.90 -13.65 16.95
C GLY A 168 -4.01 -14.61 18.13
N ILE A 169 -4.23 -15.89 17.83
CA ILE A 169 -4.05 -16.99 18.78
C ILE A 169 -2.58 -17.39 18.92
N GLY A 170 -2.22 -17.96 20.07
CA GLY A 170 -0.96 -18.65 20.28
C GLY A 170 -0.24 -18.20 21.54
N ALA A 171 0.82 -18.92 21.87
CA ALA A 171 1.55 -18.69 23.13
C ALA A 171 2.17 -17.29 23.22
N ILE A 172 2.63 -16.70 22.10
CA ILE A 172 3.19 -15.34 22.12
C ILE A 172 2.10 -14.28 22.40
N PRO A 173 0.97 -14.23 21.66
CA PRO A 173 -0.16 -13.37 22.02
C PRO A 173 -0.64 -13.54 23.46
N ASP A 174 -0.80 -14.79 23.93
CA ASP A 174 -1.24 -15.08 25.30
C ASP A 174 -0.23 -14.57 26.33
N ALA A 175 1.07 -14.70 26.07
CA ALA A 175 2.13 -14.15 26.91
C ALA A 175 2.08 -12.63 26.99
N VAL A 176 1.89 -11.94 25.86
CA VAL A 176 1.74 -10.49 25.86
C VAL A 176 0.54 -10.09 26.70
N LEU A 177 -0.63 -10.71 26.48
CA LEU A 177 -1.86 -10.40 27.23
C LEU A 177 -1.68 -10.59 28.75
N ALA A 178 -0.92 -11.61 29.17
CA ALA A 178 -0.64 -11.85 30.58
C ALA A 178 0.15 -10.72 31.25
N ASP A 179 1.02 -10.04 30.50
CA ASP A 179 1.86 -8.94 31.00
C ASP A 179 1.22 -7.55 30.81
N LEU A 180 0.08 -7.45 30.11
CA LEU A 180 -0.63 -6.17 29.92
C LEU A 180 -1.47 -5.72 31.13
N VAL A 181 -1.46 -6.45 32.25
CA VAL A 181 -2.34 -6.23 33.41
C VAL A 181 -2.24 -4.82 34.02
N ASN A 182 -1.09 -4.16 33.90
CA ASN A 182 -0.86 -2.82 34.47
C ASN A 182 -1.17 -1.67 33.50
N HIS A 183 -1.48 -1.98 32.24
CA HIS A 183 -1.83 -0.98 31.23
C HIS A 183 -3.25 -0.47 31.45
N LYS A 184 -3.57 0.67 30.86
CA LYS A 184 -4.86 1.34 31.02
C LYS A 184 -5.47 1.73 29.69
N ASN A 185 -6.81 1.71 29.67
CA ASN A 185 -7.64 2.17 28.56
C ASN A 185 -7.34 1.51 27.21
N LEU A 186 -6.90 0.25 27.23
CA LEU A 186 -6.63 -0.47 26.00
C LEU A 186 -7.92 -0.67 25.19
N GLY A 187 -7.78 -0.63 23.87
CA GLY A 187 -8.83 -0.99 22.91
C GLY A 187 -8.50 -2.29 22.19
N VAL A 188 -9.51 -2.89 21.57
CA VAL A 188 -9.39 -4.08 20.72
C VAL A 188 -10.09 -3.84 19.39
N HIS A 189 -9.32 -3.86 18.32
CA HIS A 189 -9.78 -3.97 16.94
C HIS A 189 -8.89 -5.03 16.30
N SER A 190 -9.38 -6.26 16.24
CA SER A 190 -8.55 -7.42 15.90
C SER A 190 -9.29 -8.32 14.92
N GLU A 191 -8.57 -9.05 14.08
CA GLU A 191 -9.16 -10.13 13.28
C GLU A 191 -9.92 -11.11 14.20
N MET A 192 -9.29 -11.47 15.32
CA MET A 192 -9.84 -12.37 16.33
C MET A 192 -9.26 -12.07 17.71
N PHE A 193 -9.87 -12.61 18.78
CA PHE A 193 -9.26 -12.63 20.11
C PHE A 193 -9.58 -13.92 20.88
N SER A 194 -8.74 -14.24 21.87
CA SER A 194 -8.83 -15.41 22.73
C SER A 194 -9.15 -15.04 24.19
N ASP A 195 -9.10 -16.03 25.07
CA ASP A 195 -9.36 -15.94 26.51
C ASP A 195 -8.63 -14.81 27.25
N GLY A 196 -7.40 -14.47 26.86
CA GLY A 196 -6.61 -13.44 27.57
C GLY A 196 -7.24 -12.04 27.50
N VAL A 197 -7.99 -11.73 26.43
CA VAL A 197 -8.75 -10.47 26.34
C VAL A 197 -9.87 -10.43 27.37
N VAL A 198 -10.52 -11.57 27.65
CA VAL A 198 -11.57 -11.66 28.68
C VAL A 198 -11.02 -11.28 30.05
N ASP A 199 -9.82 -11.76 30.38
CA ASP A 199 -9.17 -11.46 31.66
C ASP A 199 -8.84 -9.97 31.81
N LEU A 200 -8.31 -9.35 30.76
CA LEU A 200 -8.00 -7.92 30.77
C LEU A 200 -9.26 -7.04 30.80
N CYS A 201 -10.36 -7.48 30.19
CA CYS A 201 -11.66 -6.79 30.30
C CYS A 201 -12.19 -6.85 31.74
N ASN A 202 -12.17 -8.03 32.37
CA ASN A 202 -12.63 -8.21 33.75
C ASN A 202 -11.81 -7.39 34.76
N LYS A 203 -10.53 -7.13 34.45
CA LYS A 203 -9.66 -6.25 35.24
C LYS A 203 -9.80 -4.75 34.93
N GLY A 204 -10.62 -4.38 33.95
CA GLY A 204 -10.81 -2.98 33.53
C GLY A 204 -9.65 -2.39 32.73
N VAL A 205 -8.71 -3.23 32.27
CA VAL A 205 -7.56 -2.80 31.44
C VAL A 205 -8.03 -2.47 30.02
N ILE A 206 -8.86 -3.34 29.45
CA ILE A 206 -9.48 -3.13 28.14
C ILE A 206 -10.83 -2.44 28.35
N THR A 207 -10.95 -1.20 27.90
CA THR A 207 -12.19 -0.41 27.99
C THR A 207 -12.71 0.05 26.64
N ASN A 208 -11.87 0.04 25.60
CA ASN A 208 -12.17 0.58 24.27
C ASN A 208 -12.59 2.07 24.28
N SER A 209 -12.36 2.79 25.38
CA SER A 209 -12.83 4.18 25.56
C SER A 209 -12.10 5.17 24.65
N GLU A 210 -10.85 4.89 24.30
CA GLU A 210 -10.03 5.76 23.46
C GLU A 210 -10.13 5.44 21.96
N LYS A 211 -10.75 4.32 21.58
CA LYS A 211 -10.96 3.97 20.16
C LYS A 211 -11.79 5.05 19.45
N LYS A 212 -11.43 5.35 18.20
CA LYS A 212 -12.21 6.26 17.34
C LYS A 212 -13.39 5.58 16.66
N LEU A 213 -13.22 4.33 16.24
CA LEU A 213 -14.27 3.53 15.63
C LEU A 213 -14.78 2.52 16.65
N GLN A 214 -16.10 2.30 16.70
CA GLN A 214 -16.72 1.39 17.66
C GLN A 214 -16.29 1.68 19.12
N THR A 215 -16.28 2.95 19.50
CA THR A 215 -15.87 3.41 20.84
C THR A 215 -16.65 2.68 21.93
N GLY A 216 -15.93 2.24 22.97
CA GLY A 216 -16.49 1.47 24.08
C GLY A 216 -16.87 0.03 23.70
N ARG A 217 -16.47 -0.48 22.54
CA ARG A 217 -16.75 -1.86 22.11
C ARG A 217 -15.52 -2.54 21.51
N ILE A 218 -15.40 -3.83 21.79
CA ILE A 218 -14.46 -4.73 21.11
C ILE A 218 -14.97 -5.01 19.69
N THR A 219 -14.07 -4.91 18.71
CA THR A 219 -14.38 -5.23 17.32
C THR A 219 -13.55 -6.44 16.88
N ALA A 220 -14.23 -7.48 16.41
CA ALA A 220 -13.60 -8.71 15.91
C ALA A 220 -14.33 -9.29 14.70
N SER A 221 -13.71 -10.25 14.02
CA SER A 221 -14.29 -10.92 12.84
C SER A 221 -14.61 -12.40 13.08
N PHE A 222 -13.74 -13.08 13.83
CA PHE A 222 -14.01 -14.42 14.35
C PHE A 222 -13.40 -14.63 15.75
N LEU A 223 -13.76 -15.73 16.43
CA LEU A 223 -13.36 -16.05 17.80
C LEU A 223 -12.96 -17.52 17.92
N ILE A 224 -11.85 -17.78 18.61
CA ILE A 224 -11.36 -19.12 18.94
C ILE A 224 -10.83 -19.05 20.38
N GLY A 225 -11.30 -19.94 21.24
CA GLY A 225 -10.88 -19.99 22.64
C GLY A 225 -11.58 -21.09 23.42
N SER A 226 -11.60 -20.95 24.74
CA SER A 226 -12.32 -21.87 25.60
C SER A 226 -13.79 -21.48 25.78
N ARG A 227 -14.53 -22.33 26.51
CA ARG A 227 -15.90 -22.06 26.93
C ARG A 227 -16.07 -20.69 27.62
N LYS A 228 -15.06 -20.25 28.37
CA LYS A 228 -15.03 -18.94 29.04
C LYS A 228 -15.22 -17.79 28.04
N LEU A 229 -14.53 -17.85 26.90
CA LEU A 229 -14.65 -16.86 25.84
C LEU A 229 -16.07 -16.87 25.25
N TYR A 230 -16.60 -18.05 24.95
CA TYR A 230 -17.92 -18.17 24.33
C TYR A 230 -19.04 -17.68 25.26
N GLU A 231 -18.95 -17.94 26.56
CA GLU A 231 -19.88 -17.40 27.56
C GLU A 231 -19.76 -15.88 27.68
N PHE A 232 -18.54 -15.33 27.67
CA PHE A 232 -18.29 -13.89 27.75
C PHE A 232 -18.88 -13.10 26.57
N VAL A 233 -18.82 -13.64 25.35
CA VAL A 233 -19.33 -12.95 24.15
C VAL A 233 -20.83 -13.14 23.92
N ASN A 234 -21.45 -14.12 24.58
CA ASN A 234 -22.86 -14.44 24.40
C ASN A 234 -23.77 -13.30 24.89
N ASN A 235 -24.58 -12.73 24.00
CA ASN A 235 -25.47 -11.60 24.26
C ASN A 235 -24.78 -10.40 24.93
N ASN A 236 -23.49 -10.18 24.66
CA ASN A 236 -22.73 -9.10 25.26
C ASN A 236 -22.59 -7.89 24.29
N PRO A 237 -23.26 -6.75 24.52
CA PRO A 237 -23.23 -5.59 23.63
C PRO A 237 -21.87 -4.88 23.57
N PHE A 238 -20.95 -5.24 24.48
CA PHE A 238 -19.55 -4.80 24.44
C PHE A 238 -18.80 -5.40 23.23
N ILE A 239 -19.32 -6.47 22.62
CA ILE A 239 -18.71 -7.16 21.48
C ILE A 239 -19.48 -6.84 20.20
N VAL A 240 -18.75 -6.45 19.15
CA VAL A 240 -19.30 -6.24 17.81
C VAL A 240 -18.50 -7.06 16.82
N MET A 241 -19.14 -8.07 16.25
CA MET A 241 -18.58 -8.93 15.20
C MET A 241 -18.86 -8.31 13.83
N MET A 242 -17.83 -8.16 13.00
CA MET A 242 -17.90 -7.50 11.70
C MET A 242 -17.29 -8.39 10.60
N GLY A 243 -17.68 -8.19 9.34
CA GLY A 243 -17.07 -8.86 8.20
C GLY A 243 -15.57 -8.54 8.11
N ILE A 244 -14.80 -9.50 7.59
CA ILE A 244 -13.35 -9.36 7.52
C ILE A 244 -12.90 -8.25 6.56
N ASP A 245 -13.70 -7.94 5.55
CA ASP A 245 -13.51 -6.79 4.64
C ASP A 245 -13.64 -5.43 5.34
N TYR A 246 -14.24 -5.38 6.53
CA TYR A 246 -14.23 -4.18 7.39
C TYR A 246 -13.10 -4.24 8.42
N VAL A 247 -12.95 -5.37 9.13
CA VAL A 247 -11.99 -5.49 10.23
C VAL A 247 -10.55 -5.38 9.72
N ASN A 248 -10.26 -5.99 8.58
CA ASN A 248 -8.93 -6.02 7.99
C ASN A 248 -8.70 -4.91 6.94
N ASP A 249 -9.62 -3.95 6.81
CA ASP A 249 -9.37 -2.82 5.92
C ASP A 249 -8.29 -1.90 6.51
N GLU A 250 -7.19 -1.71 5.76
CA GLU A 250 -6.04 -0.93 6.20
C GLU A 250 -6.42 0.49 6.65
N PHE A 251 -7.42 1.11 6.01
CA PHE A 251 -7.87 2.46 6.34
C PHE A 251 -8.76 2.48 7.58
N ILE A 252 -9.60 1.47 7.79
CA ILE A 252 -10.36 1.30 9.04
C ILE A 252 -9.41 1.07 10.22
N ILE A 253 -8.40 0.22 10.06
CA ILE A 253 -7.40 -0.04 11.09
C ILE A 253 -6.68 1.25 11.45
N ALA A 254 -6.13 1.96 10.46
CA ALA A 254 -5.31 3.15 10.65
C ALA A 254 -6.03 4.34 11.33
N GLN A 255 -7.36 4.33 11.38
CA GLN A 255 -8.14 5.38 12.06
C GLN A 255 -8.11 5.26 13.58
N ASN A 256 -7.90 4.06 14.12
CA ASN A 256 -7.82 3.87 15.57
C ASN A 256 -6.48 4.40 16.12
N PRO A 257 -6.42 4.86 17.38
CA PRO A 257 -5.19 5.39 17.95
C PRO A 257 -4.22 4.28 18.32
N LYS A 258 -2.92 4.58 18.16
CA LYS A 258 -1.77 3.79 18.61
C LYS A 258 -1.93 2.30 18.29
N VAL A 259 -2.38 2.00 17.06
CA VAL A 259 -2.67 0.63 16.66
C VAL A 259 -1.43 -0.23 16.89
N THR A 260 -1.55 -1.24 17.73
CA THR A 260 -0.44 -2.14 18.04
C THR A 260 -0.80 -3.54 17.55
N ALA A 261 -0.24 -3.89 16.40
CA ALA A 261 -0.49 -5.14 15.70
C ALA A 261 0.63 -6.14 16.00
N ILE A 262 0.31 -7.20 16.73
CA ILE A 262 1.27 -8.21 17.18
C ILE A 262 0.97 -9.53 16.49
N ASN A 263 1.93 -10.01 15.69
CA ASN A 263 1.78 -11.24 14.94
C ASN A 263 3.02 -12.13 15.06
N SER A 264 2.80 -13.44 14.89
CA SER A 264 3.89 -14.42 14.88
C SER A 264 4.31 -14.80 13.46
N CYS A 265 5.58 -15.15 13.30
CA CYS A 265 6.13 -15.68 12.06
C CYS A 265 6.90 -16.98 12.32
N ILE A 266 7.16 -17.73 11.24
CA ILE A 266 7.92 -18.98 11.29
C ILE A 266 9.41 -18.66 11.18
N GLU A 267 9.78 -17.85 10.18
CA GLU A 267 11.18 -17.54 9.84
C GLU A 267 11.32 -16.08 9.40
N VAL A 268 12.49 -15.49 9.68
CA VAL A 268 12.88 -14.15 9.22
C VAL A 268 14.31 -14.18 8.73
N ASP A 269 14.58 -13.62 7.54
CA ASP A 269 15.95 -13.54 7.03
C ASP A 269 16.67 -12.24 7.47
N ILE A 270 17.98 -12.16 7.20
CA ILE A 270 18.80 -10.99 7.53
C ILE A 270 18.43 -9.70 6.76
N LEU A 271 17.62 -9.82 5.70
CA LEU A 271 17.08 -8.67 4.96
C LEU A 271 15.75 -8.19 5.55
N GLY A 272 15.19 -8.91 6.54
CA GLY A 272 13.90 -8.63 7.14
C GLY A 272 12.72 -9.17 6.32
N GLN A 273 12.94 -10.11 5.39
CA GLN A 273 11.85 -10.85 4.77
C GLN A 273 11.28 -11.87 5.76
N VAL A 274 9.96 -11.97 5.79
CA VAL A 274 9.22 -12.72 6.81
C VAL A 274 8.43 -13.82 6.13
N CYS A 275 8.59 -15.06 6.61
CA CYS A 275 7.77 -16.20 6.22
C CYS A 275 6.87 -16.62 7.38
N SER A 276 5.57 -16.70 7.14
CA SER A 276 4.57 -17.05 8.18
C SER A 276 3.57 -18.13 7.74
N ASP A 277 3.56 -18.53 6.46
CA ASP A 277 2.55 -19.42 5.89
C ASP A 277 3.09 -20.79 5.44
N SER A 278 4.39 -20.93 5.21
CA SER A 278 5.00 -22.18 4.74
C SER A 278 6.34 -22.50 5.41
N ILE A 279 6.74 -23.77 5.29
CA ILE A 279 8.09 -24.24 5.62
C ILE A 279 8.67 -24.82 4.33
N GLY A 280 9.55 -24.05 3.68
CA GLY A 280 9.92 -24.30 2.29
C GLY A 280 8.70 -24.33 1.37
N THR A 281 8.56 -25.39 0.57
CA THR A 281 7.42 -25.60 -0.34
C THR A 281 6.17 -26.16 0.36
N ARG A 282 6.30 -26.57 1.62
CA ARG A 282 5.20 -27.18 2.37
C ARG A 282 4.32 -26.10 2.99
N VAL A 283 3.07 -26.03 2.55
CA VAL A 283 2.07 -25.12 3.11
C VAL A 283 1.76 -25.53 4.55
N TYR A 284 1.85 -24.57 5.46
CA TYR A 284 1.57 -24.74 6.89
C TYR A 284 0.29 -24.01 7.32
N SER A 285 0.06 -22.78 6.83
CA SER A 285 -1.11 -21.97 7.16
C SER A 285 -1.49 -21.05 5.99
N GLY A 286 -1.64 -19.76 6.24
CA GLY A 286 -1.73 -18.68 5.27
C GLY A 286 -1.20 -17.42 5.93
N PHE A 287 -0.81 -16.41 5.16
CA PHE A 287 -0.41 -15.13 5.74
C PHE A 287 -1.62 -14.37 6.32
N GLY A 288 -2.84 -14.76 5.95
CA GLY A 288 -4.08 -14.29 6.58
C GLY A 288 -4.20 -12.77 6.58
N GLY A 289 -4.65 -12.21 7.71
CA GLY A 289 -4.71 -10.77 7.93
C GLY A 289 -3.45 -10.14 8.51
N GLN A 290 -2.36 -10.90 8.69
CA GLN A 290 -1.11 -10.37 9.25
C GLN A 290 -0.64 -9.13 8.48
N VAL A 291 -0.61 -9.22 7.16
CA VAL A 291 -0.14 -8.11 6.30
C VAL A 291 -1.08 -6.91 6.38
N ASP A 292 -2.39 -7.15 6.46
CA ASP A 292 -3.41 -6.12 6.57
C ASP A 292 -3.19 -5.26 7.83
N PHE A 293 -2.99 -5.92 8.97
CA PHE A 293 -2.76 -5.26 10.26
C PHE A 293 -1.38 -4.61 10.39
N LEU A 294 -0.32 -5.25 9.89
CA LEU A 294 1.01 -4.62 9.88
C LEU A 294 1.00 -3.33 9.05
N ARG A 295 0.32 -3.33 7.89
CA ARG A 295 0.17 -2.13 7.05
C ARG A 295 -0.74 -1.09 7.70
N GLY A 296 -1.86 -1.50 8.26
CA GLY A 296 -2.79 -0.60 8.96
C GLY A 296 -2.11 0.10 10.14
N ALA A 297 -1.33 -0.64 10.95
CA ALA A 297 -0.55 -0.08 12.04
C ALA A 297 0.56 0.88 11.54
N ALA A 298 1.31 0.48 10.50
CA ALA A 298 2.35 1.33 9.92
C ALA A 298 1.80 2.62 9.29
N LYS A 299 0.55 2.59 8.80
CA LYS A 299 -0.16 3.74 8.22
C LYS A 299 -1.07 4.46 9.22
N SER A 300 -0.97 4.15 10.52
CA SER A 300 -1.81 4.76 11.56
C SER A 300 -1.81 6.28 11.44
N LEU A 301 -3.01 6.88 11.42
CA LEU A 301 -3.18 8.31 11.15
C LEU A 301 -2.60 9.21 12.24
N ASP A 302 -2.38 8.68 13.43
CA ASP A 302 -1.73 9.39 14.53
C ASP A 302 -0.20 9.29 14.53
N GLY A 303 0.38 8.51 13.60
CA GLY A 303 1.82 8.28 13.51
C GLY A 303 2.42 7.47 14.67
N LYS A 304 1.60 6.86 15.52
CA LYS A 304 2.03 6.10 16.72
C LYS A 304 1.77 4.61 16.64
N GLY A 305 1.29 4.12 15.49
CA GLY A 305 1.04 2.69 15.29
C GLY A 305 2.34 1.88 15.29
N LYS A 306 2.26 0.63 15.78
CA LYS A 306 3.39 -0.29 15.94
C LYS A 306 3.04 -1.64 15.31
N ALA A 307 3.84 -2.02 14.33
CA ALA A 307 3.75 -3.29 13.63
C ALA A 307 4.83 -4.23 14.19
N ILE A 308 4.42 -5.30 14.89
CA ILE A 308 5.32 -6.16 15.66
C ILE A 308 5.22 -7.59 15.13
N LEU A 309 6.38 -8.13 14.75
CA LEU A 309 6.55 -9.53 14.40
C LEU A 309 7.41 -10.21 15.46
N ALA A 310 6.90 -11.30 16.01
CA ALA A 310 7.52 -11.99 17.13
C ALA A 310 7.67 -13.49 16.86
N MET A 311 8.85 -14.02 17.15
CA MET A 311 9.16 -15.45 17.08
C MET A 311 10.23 -15.79 18.10
N SER A 312 10.33 -17.07 18.47
CA SER A 312 11.51 -17.58 19.16
C SER A 312 12.72 -17.56 18.22
N SER A 313 13.90 -17.22 18.73
CA SER A 313 15.14 -17.18 17.93
C SER A 313 15.58 -18.56 17.42
N VAL A 314 15.14 -19.62 18.08
CA VAL A 314 15.43 -21.03 17.75
C VAL A 314 14.16 -21.88 17.73
N THR A 315 14.16 -22.91 16.90
CA THR A 315 13.16 -23.98 16.94
C THR A 315 13.33 -24.88 18.17
N ARG A 316 12.35 -25.76 18.43
CA ARG A 316 12.48 -26.86 19.40
C ARG A 316 13.58 -27.88 19.07
N LYS A 317 14.16 -27.83 17.86
CA LYS A 317 15.28 -28.69 17.43
C LYS A 317 16.60 -27.90 17.37
N ASP A 318 16.68 -26.76 18.07
CA ASP A 318 17.83 -25.86 18.12
C ASP A 318 18.28 -25.29 16.76
N ALA A 319 17.46 -25.42 15.71
CA ALA A 319 17.70 -24.75 14.44
C ALA A 319 17.45 -23.23 14.59
N VAL A 320 18.40 -22.42 14.13
CA VAL A 320 18.33 -20.96 14.13
C VAL A 320 17.28 -20.49 13.13
N MET A 321 16.30 -19.69 13.59
CA MET A 321 15.20 -19.18 12.76
C MET A 321 15.57 -17.94 11.92
N ILE A 322 16.82 -17.48 12.08
CA ILE A 322 17.43 -16.39 11.32
C ILE A 322 18.37 -17.02 10.28
N SER A 323 17.92 -17.11 9.03
CA SER A 323 18.76 -17.67 7.96
C SER A 323 19.89 -16.70 7.60
N SER A 324 21.14 -17.14 7.79
CA SER A 324 22.35 -16.42 7.33
C SER A 324 22.63 -16.61 5.84
N GLU A 325 21.99 -17.58 5.19
CA GLU A 325 22.20 -17.90 3.78
C GLU A 325 21.02 -17.45 2.91
N PRO A 326 21.29 -16.81 1.75
CA PRO A 326 20.27 -16.59 0.74
C PRO A 326 19.69 -17.94 0.30
N TRP A 327 18.36 -18.05 0.24
CA TRP A 327 17.60 -19.28 -0.02
C TRP A 327 17.97 -20.07 -1.30
N SER A 328 18.82 -19.51 -2.17
CA SER A 328 19.33 -20.16 -3.37
C SER A 328 20.18 -21.42 -3.13
N LEU A 329 20.68 -21.66 -1.91
CA LEU A 329 21.64 -22.73 -1.61
C LEU A 329 21.07 -23.94 -0.85
N LEU A 330 19.83 -23.87 -0.36
CA LEU A 330 19.28 -24.88 0.56
C LEU A 330 18.56 -26.08 -0.10
N ASP A 331 18.52 -26.18 -1.44
CA ASP A 331 17.70 -27.18 -2.14
C ASP A 331 18.47 -28.18 -3.02
N ASN A 332 19.79 -28.31 -2.84
CA ASN A 332 20.60 -29.18 -3.72
C ASN A 332 20.41 -30.70 -3.51
N ASN A 333 19.65 -31.14 -2.50
CA ASN A 333 19.42 -32.56 -2.22
C ASN A 333 17.93 -32.90 -2.08
N ASN A 334 17.12 -32.66 -3.11
CA ASN A 334 16.02 -33.57 -3.51
C ASN A 334 15.40 -33.14 -4.85
N VAL A 335 15.68 -33.92 -5.89
CA VAL A 335 15.08 -33.76 -7.22
C VAL A 335 13.67 -34.35 -7.20
N MET A 336 12.65 -33.54 -7.50
CA MET A 336 11.52 -33.82 -8.41
C MET A 336 10.39 -32.80 -8.19
N GLY A 337 10.02 -32.04 -9.23
CA GLY A 337 8.77 -31.26 -9.28
C GLY A 337 8.95 -29.75 -9.48
N ASP A 338 9.20 -29.34 -10.73
CA ASP A 338 9.26 -27.95 -11.16
C ASP A 338 7.86 -27.30 -11.10
N SER A 339 7.47 -26.71 -9.97
CA SER A 339 6.29 -25.85 -9.84
C SER A 339 6.41 -24.96 -8.61
N ARG A 340 6.99 -23.76 -8.82
CA ARG A 340 7.20 -22.65 -7.86
C ARG A 340 8.47 -22.75 -6.99
N ALA A 341 9.62 -22.65 -7.65
CA ALA A 341 10.83 -22.17 -6.97
C ALA A 341 10.84 -20.63 -6.91
N PRO A 342 11.02 -19.99 -5.74
CA PRO A 342 11.51 -18.61 -5.65
C PRO A 342 12.85 -18.50 -6.40
N CYS A 343 13.23 -17.31 -6.88
CA CYS A 343 14.47 -17.07 -7.65
C CYS A 343 14.49 -17.44 -9.16
N ARG A 344 13.32 -17.57 -9.82
CA ARG A 344 13.26 -17.62 -11.31
C ARG A 344 13.93 -16.39 -11.97
N VAL A 345 13.96 -15.25 -11.29
CA VAL A 345 14.63 -14.01 -11.73
C VAL A 345 16.16 -14.14 -11.72
N LEU A 346 16.75 -14.88 -10.77
CA LEU A 346 18.19 -15.15 -10.69
C LEU A 346 18.66 -16.14 -11.77
N LYS A 347 17.86 -17.19 -12.07
CA LYS A 347 18.16 -18.11 -13.18
C LYS A 347 18.12 -17.42 -14.55
N PHE A 348 17.27 -16.40 -14.73
CA PHE A 348 17.35 -15.54 -15.90
C PHE A 348 18.59 -14.65 -15.86
N HIS A 349 18.93 -14.08 -14.70
CA HIS A 349 20.13 -13.25 -14.53
C HIS A 349 21.42 -14.01 -14.90
N GLU A 350 21.63 -15.24 -14.43
CA GLU A 350 22.79 -16.07 -14.81
C GLU A 350 22.82 -16.38 -16.31
N LYS A 351 21.68 -16.79 -16.88
CA LYS A 351 21.60 -17.15 -18.30
C LYS A 351 21.83 -15.96 -19.22
N PHE A 352 21.51 -14.74 -18.76
CA PHE A 352 21.76 -13.49 -19.46
C PHE A 352 23.11 -12.83 -19.13
N SER A 353 23.83 -13.29 -18.10
CA SER A 353 25.12 -12.71 -17.64
C SER A 353 26.36 -13.48 -18.11
N SER A 354 26.20 -14.60 -18.79
CA SER A 354 27.33 -15.28 -19.44
C SER A 354 27.86 -14.47 -20.64
N SER A 355 29.14 -14.11 -20.58
CA SER A 355 29.81 -13.22 -21.52
C SER A 355 29.87 -13.82 -22.94
N PRO A 356 29.34 -13.16 -23.99
CA PRO A 356 29.52 -13.62 -25.36
C PRO A 356 30.93 -13.27 -25.84
N ARG A 357 31.72 -14.30 -26.18
CA ARG A 357 32.99 -14.17 -26.92
C ARG A 357 32.79 -13.23 -28.12
N ARG A 358 33.49 -12.09 -28.13
CA ARG A 358 33.33 -11.04 -29.16
C ARG A 358 33.72 -11.59 -30.54
N ARG A 359 32.76 -11.53 -31.47
CA ARG A 359 32.93 -11.82 -32.91
C ARG A 359 32.99 -10.50 -33.70
N PRO A 360 33.59 -10.49 -34.90
CA PRO A 360 33.82 -9.28 -35.70
C PRO A 360 32.54 -8.49 -36.05
N ILE A 361 32.70 -7.17 -36.21
CA ILE A 361 31.65 -6.13 -36.22
C ILE A 361 30.70 -6.23 -37.43
N SER A 362 31.15 -6.76 -38.57
CA SER A 362 30.33 -6.94 -39.78
C SER A 362 29.20 -7.96 -39.58
N ASP A 363 29.48 -9.06 -38.87
CA ASP A 363 28.48 -10.08 -38.53
C ASP A 363 27.47 -9.59 -37.48
N GLN A 364 27.88 -8.63 -36.64
CA GLN A 364 26.99 -8.03 -35.65
C GLN A 364 25.94 -7.11 -36.31
N LEU A 365 26.33 -6.33 -37.33
CA LEU A 365 25.42 -5.48 -38.09
C LEU A 365 24.37 -6.29 -38.85
N ARG A 366 24.80 -7.33 -39.58
CA ARG A 366 23.86 -8.17 -40.36
C ARG A 366 22.86 -8.91 -39.47
N LYS A 367 23.31 -9.41 -38.31
CA LYS A 367 22.42 -10.02 -37.32
C LYS A 367 21.53 -9.02 -36.59
N HIS A 368 21.97 -7.77 -36.45
CA HIS A 368 21.16 -6.71 -35.86
C HIS A 368 19.99 -6.36 -36.78
N GLU A 369 20.25 -6.26 -38.09
CA GLU A 369 19.20 -6.07 -39.10
C GLU A 369 18.25 -7.28 -39.16
N GLU A 370 18.76 -8.51 -39.18
CA GLU A 370 17.92 -9.72 -39.11
C GLU A 370 17.12 -9.81 -37.79
N LYS A 371 17.68 -9.36 -36.66
CA LYS A 371 16.96 -9.29 -35.38
C LYS A 371 15.88 -8.21 -35.40
N GLN A 372 16.13 -7.06 -36.01
CA GLN A 372 15.13 -6.00 -36.13
C GLN A 372 13.99 -6.45 -37.04
N ALA A 373 14.29 -7.11 -38.16
CA ALA A 373 13.28 -7.68 -39.05
C ALA A 373 12.43 -8.76 -38.34
N LYS A 374 13.06 -9.70 -37.63
CA LYS A 374 12.33 -10.72 -36.84
C LYS A 374 11.54 -10.11 -35.67
N ALA A 375 12.04 -9.06 -35.04
CA ALA A 375 11.32 -8.35 -34.00
C ALA A 375 10.09 -7.61 -34.56
N GLN A 376 10.18 -7.10 -35.79
CA GLN A 376 9.06 -6.47 -36.48
C GLN A 376 7.99 -7.51 -36.86
N GLU A 377 8.39 -8.64 -37.45
CA GLU A 377 7.49 -9.75 -37.76
C GLU A 377 6.81 -10.32 -36.49
N ALA A 378 7.57 -10.44 -35.38
CA ALA A 378 7.01 -10.88 -34.11
C ALA A 378 6.02 -9.86 -33.52
N ARG A 379 6.23 -8.56 -33.72
CA ARG A 379 5.30 -7.50 -33.30
C ARG A 379 4.01 -7.54 -34.11
N GLU A 380 4.09 -7.77 -35.42
CA GLU A 380 2.92 -7.93 -36.28
C GLU A 380 2.11 -9.17 -35.90
N LYS A 381 2.75 -10.33 -35.71
CA LYS A 381 2.07 -11.54 -35.21
C LYS A 381 1.47 -11.35 -33.82
N LEU A 382 2.10 -10.56 -32.95
CA LEU A 382 1.54 -10.23 -31.63
C LEU A 382 0.30 -9.32 -31.75
N LEU A 383 0.32 -8.37 -32.68
CA LEU A 383 -0.81 -7.48 -32.96
C LEU A 383 -1.99 -8.27 -33.54
N GLU A 384 -1.74 -9.19 -34.47
CA GLU A 384 -2.77 -10.09 -35.00
C GLU A 384 -3.36 -10.98 -33.90
N LYS A 385 -2.52 -11.63 -33.07
CA LYS A 385 -2.99 -12.42 -31.92
C LYS A 385 -3.76 -11.59 -30.91
N LYS A 386 -3.41 -10.32 -30.71
CA LYS A 386 -4.18 -9.40 -29.84
C LYS A 386 -5.52 -9.04 -30.46
N ALA A 387 -5.58 -8.78 -31.76
CA ALA A 387 -6.83 -8.51 -32.47
C ALA A 387 -7.76 -9.72 -32.46
N GLU A 388 -7.22 -10.93 -32.62
CA GLU A 388 -7.97 -12.18 -32.55
C GLU A 388 -8.50 -12.45 -31.13
N LYS A 389 -7.65 -12.29 -30.10
CA LYS A 389 -8.10 -12.34 -28.70
C LYS A 389 -9.17 -11.30 -28.39
N PHE A 390 -9.09 -10.11 -28.96
CA PHE A 390 -10.10 -9.07 -28.76
C PHE A 390 -11.44 -9.46 -29.39
N LYS A 391 -11.42 -10.08 -30.58
CA LYS A 391 -12.62 -10.65 -31.21
C LYS A 391 -13.23 -11.78 -30.35
N ASP A 392 -12.41 -12.68 -29.82
CA ASP A 392 -12.87 -13.77 -28.96
C ASP A 392 -13.46 -13.26 -27.63
N ILE A 393 -12.83 -12.25 -27.03
CA ILE A 393 -13.34 -11.59 -25.82
C ILE A 393 -14.67 -10.90 -26.14
N SER A 394 -14.79 -10.21 -27.27
CA SER A 394 -16.04 -9.57 -27.68
C SER A 394 -17.19 -10.59 -27.82
N LYS A 395 -16.93 -11.75 -28.46
CA LYS A 395 -17.90 -12.84 -28.55
C LYS A 395 -18.30 -13.38 -27.19
N LYS A 396 -17.34 -13.61 -26.30
CA LYS A 396 -17.60 -14.07 -24.91
C LYS A 396 -18.41 -13.06 -24.11
N VAL A 397 -18.17 -11.76 -24.33
CA VAL A 397 -18.95 -10.69 -23.68
C VAL A 397 -20.41 -10.72 -24.16
N GLU A 398 -20.66 -10.95 -25.45
CA GLU A 398 -22.01 -11.11 -25.99
C GLU A 398 -22.70 -12.37 -25.44
N GLU A 399 -21.99 -13.49 -25.36
CA GLU A 399 -22.50 -14.74 -24.75
C GLU A 399 -22.85 -14.56 -23.26
N ILE A 400 -21.97 -13.91 -22.49
CA ILE A 400 -22.21 -13.61 -21.07
C ILE A 400 -23.41 -12.67 -20.90
N LYS A 401 -23.59 -11.72 -21.83
CA LYS A 401 -24.74 -10.82 -21.82
C LYS A 401 -26.04 -11.58 -22.08
N ALA A 402 -26.06 -12.49 -23.06
CA ALA A 402 -27.20 -13.36 -23.34
C ALA A 402 -27.54 -14.27 -22.14
N GLN A 403 -26.53 -14.88 -21.51
CA GLN A 403 -26.71 -15.71 -20.30
C GLN A 403 -27.23 -14.91 -19.10
N LYS A 404 -26.80 -13.64 -18.95
CA LYS A 404 -27.34 -12.74 -17.91
C LYS A 404 -28.81 -12.41 -18.14
N GLU A 405 -29.20 -12.17 -19.39
CA GLU A 405 -30.60 -11.91 -19.75
C GLU A 405 -31.48 -13.14 -19.50
N GLU A 406 -31.01 -14.32 -19.87
CA GLU A 406 -31.67 -15.60 -19.58
C GLU A 406 -31.80 -15.84 -18.06
N HIS A 407 -30.73 -15.60 -17.30
CA HIS A 407 -30.75 -15.75 -15.84
C HIS A 407 -31.72 -14.75 -15.17
N GLN A 408 -31.77 -13.50 -15.64
CA GLN A 408 -32.77 -12.53 -15.17
C GLN A 408 -34.20 -12.97 -15.51
N MET A 409 -34.42 -13.61 -16.66
CA MET A 409 -35.72 -14.14 -17.04
C MET A 409 -36.12 -15.31 -16.13
N LEU A 410 -35.21 -16.23 -15.84
CA LEU A 410 -35.42 -17.34 -14.91
C LEU A 410 -35.69 -16.87 -13.47
N LEU A 411 -34.96 -15.87 -12.99
CA LEU A 411 -35.20 -15.25 -11.68
C LEU A 411 -36.58 -14.59 -11.60
N LYS A 412 -37.02 -13.90 -12.65
CA LYS A 412 -38.38 -13.34 -12.73
C LYS A 412 -39.45 -14.42 -12.70
N ILE A 413 -39.26 -15.52 -13.44
CA ILE A 413 -40.18 -16.66 -13.46
C ILE A 413 -40.24 -17.32 -12.08
N SER A 414 -39.09 -17.55 -11.44
CA SER A 414 -39.00 -18.10 -10.08
C SER A 414 -39.67 -17.19 -9.04
N MET A 415 -39.45 -15.88 -9.12
CA MET A 415 -40.11 -14.90 -8.27
C MET A 415 -41.64 -14.88 -8.48
N GLN A 416 -42.11 -14.96 -9.73
CA GLN A 416 -43.54 -15.05 -10.04
C GLN A 416 -44.16 -16.37 -9.54
N MET A 417 -43.44 -17.49 -9.62
CA MET A 417 -43.90 -18.76 -9.04
C MET A 417 -43.96 -18.70 -7.50
N ARG A 418 -42.98 -18.05 -6.85
CA ARG A 418 -43.01 -17.85 -5.39
C ARG A 418 -44.19 -16.97 -4.95
N LEU A 419 -44.47 -15.89 -5.68
CA LEU A 419 -45.64 -15.05 -5.44
C LEU A 419 -46.95 -15.82 -5.65
N ARG A 420 -47.06 -16.61 -6.73
CA ARG A 420 -48.25 -17.43 -7.00
C ARG A 420 -48.49 -18.47 -5.90
N ARG A 421 -47.44 -19.15 -5.43
CA ARG A 421 -47.55 -20.10 -4.30
C ARG A 421 -47.93 -19.43 -2.99
N ALA A 422 -47.44 -18.20 -2.75
CA ALA A 422 -47.84 -17.42 -1.59
C ALA A 422 -49.32 -17.02 -1.67
N ASP A 423 -49.81 -16.61 -2.85
CA ASP A 423 -51.21 -16.30 -3.10
C ASP A 423 -52.11 -17.55 -2.97
N GLU A 424 -51.69 -18.72 -3.48
CA GLU A 424 -52.40 -20.00 -3.33
C GLU A 424 -52.55 -20.39 -1.86
N LYS A 425 -51.46 -20.35 -1.08
CA LYS A 425 -51.51 -20.62 0.37
C LYS A 425 -52.39 -19.63 1.12
N ARG A 426 -52.34 -18.36 0.74
CA ARG A 426 -53.20 -17.32 1.31
C ARG A 426 -54.67 -17.59 0.99
N GLN A 427 -54.98 -18.01 -0.24
CA GLN A 427 -56.34 -18.34 -0.65
C GLN A 427 -56.86 -19.60 0.06
N GLU A 428 -56.03 -20.62 0.25
CA GLU A 428 -56.37 -21.79 1.06
C GLU A 428 -56.67 -21.41 2.52
N GLN A 429 -55.90 -20.49 3.10
CA GLN A 429 -56.10 -20.03 4.47
C GLN A 429 -57.40 -19.22 4.59
N ILE A 430 -57.70 -18.36 3.60
CA ILE A 430 -58.99 -17.66 3.51
C ILE A 430 -60.14 -18.66 3.38
N ASN A 431 -60.03 -19.67 2.52
CA ASN A 431 -61.05 -20.70 2.35
C ASN A 431 -61.27 -21.53 3.63
N LYS A 432 -60.22 -21.80 4.42
CA LYS A 432 -60.35 -22.43 5.74
C LYS A 432 -61.12 -21.55 6.73
N ILE A 433 -60.88 -20.25 6.72
CA ILE A 433 -61.61 -19.28 7.56
C ILE A 433 -63.09 -19.22 7.13
N VAL A 434 -63.36 -19.19 5.83
CA VAL A 434 -64.75 -19.18 5.29
C VAL A 434 -65.49 -20.48 5.64
N ARG A 435 -64.85 -21.65 5.52
CA ARG A 435 -65.46 -22.93 5.94
C ARG A 435 -65.77 -22.94 7.43
N LYS A 436 -64.84 -22.45 8.27
CA LYS A 436 -65.07 -22.38 9.72
C LYS A 436 -66.23 -21.44 10.08
N ALA A 437 -66.37 -20.32 9.36
CA ALA A 437 -67.51 -19.42 9.53
C ALA A 437 -68.84 -20.08 9.11
N HIS A 438 -68.85 -20.84 8.00
CA HIS A 438 -70.04 -21.61 7.58
C HIS A 438 -70.42 -22.72 8.57
N ASP A 439 -69.46 -23.45 9.12
CA ASP A 439 -69.72 -24.47 10.14
C ASP A 439 -70.25 -23.86 11.46
N GLU A 440 -69.83 -22.64 11.79
CA GLU A 440 -70.36 -21.88 12.93
C GLU A 440 -71.79 -21.35 12.65
N ASP A 441 -72.07 -20.89 11.43
CA ASP A 441 -73.41 -20.47 11.01
C ASP A 441 -74.41 -21.65 10.90
N GLU A 442 -73.96 -22.84 10.50
CA GLU A 442 -74.78 -24.06 10.51
C GLU A 442 -75.14 -24.47 11.94
N LYS A 443 -74.20 -24.39 12.90
CA LYS A 443 -74.49 -24.65 14.32
C LYS A 443 -75.47 -23.64 14.92
N VAL A 444 -75.35 -22.36 14.53
CA VAL A 444 -76.32 -21.33 14.93
C VAL A 444 -77.70 -21.61 14.33
N SER A 445 -77.75 -22.07 13.09
CA SER A 445 -78.99 -22.45 12.41
C SER A 445 -79.66 -23.69 13.02
N GLU A 446 -78.87 -24.66 13.48
CA GLU A 446 -79.34 -25.86 14.17
C GLU A 446 -79.89 -25.53 15.57
N ILE A 447 -79.26 -24.60 16.30
CA ILE A 447 -79.78 -24.07 17.58
C ILE A 447 -81.10 -23.30 17.36
N LEU A 448 -81.20 -22.53 16.28
CA LEU A 448 -82.44 -21.83 15.91
C LEU A 448 -83.55 -22.81 15.50
N PHE A 449 -83.21 -23.94 14.87
CA PHE A 449 -84.14 -25.00 14.52
C PHE A 449 -84.67 -25.76 15.75
N ILE A 450 -83.82 -26.04 16.75
CA ILE A 450 -84.22 -26.67 18.01
C ILE A 450 -85.13 -25.74 18.83
N ASN A 451 -84.79 -24.45 18.94
CA ASN A 451 -85.62 -23.45 19.60
C ASN A 451 -86.96 -23.23 18.87
N SER A 452 -87.00 -23.41 17.54
CA SER A 452 -88.23 -23.39 16.75
C SER A 452 -89.14 -24.57 17.06
N LEU A 453 -88.57 -25.77 17.24
CA LEU A 453 -89.33 -26.96 17.59
C LEU A 453 -89.92 -26.87 19.01
N GLU A 454 -89.20 -26.30 19.98
CA GLU A 454 -89.75 -26.01 21.33
C GLU A 454 -90.85 -24.93 21.32
N ALA A 455 -90.78 -23.98 20.38
CA ALA A 455 -91.81 -22.96 20.19
C ALA A 455 -93.08 -23.53 19.50
N ASP A 456 -92.94 -24.52 18.63
CA ASP A 456 -94.08 -25.17 17.97
C ASP A 456 -94.84 -26.14 18.91
N THR A 457 -94.18 -26.75 19.90
CA THR A 457 -94.87 -27.53 20.96
C THR A 457 -95.75 -26.66 21.87
N LYS A 458 -95.40 -25.36 22.04
CA LYS A 458 -96.23 -24.37 22.75
C LYS A 458 -97.35 -23.77 21.90
N LYS A 459 -97.30 -23.92 20.58
CA LYS A 459 -98.32 -23.41 19.64
C LYS A 459 -99.55 -24.31 19.56
N HIS A 460 -99.43 -25.59 19.91
CA HIS A 460 -100.53 -26.56 19.86
C HIS A 460 -101.60 -26.37 20.97
N GLU A 461 -101.35 -25.53 21.98
CA GLU A 461 -102.37 -25.15 22.98
C GLU A 461 -103.25 -23.96 22.53
N ILE A 462 -102.82 -23.19 21.52
CA ILE A 462 -103.46 -21.92 21.12
C ILE A 462 -104.33 -22.07 19.86
N PHE A 463 -104.40 -23.27 19.26
CA PHE A 463 -105.17 -23.57 18.05
C PHE A 463 -106.62 -24.05 18.29
N SER A 464 -107.27 -23.65 19.40
CA SER A 464 -108.71 -23.88 19.59
C SER A 464 -109.61 -22.68 19.28
N LYS A 465 -109.05 -21.59 18.74
CA LYS A 465 -109.83 -20.40 18.33
C LYS A 465 -109.37 -19.88 16.97
N GLU A 466 -109.57 -20.72 15.98
CA GLU A 466 -109.53 -20.39 14.56
C GLU A 466 -110.77 -19.56 14.13
N LYS A 467 -110.68 -18.96 12.93
CA LYS A 467 -111.74 -18.26 12.15
C LYS A 467 -111.95 -16.75 12.27
N VAL A 468 -110.89 -15.97 12.52
CA VAL A 468 -110.89 -14.53 12.12
C VAL A 468 -109.58 -14.09 11.42
N HIS A 469 -108.56 -14.94 11.28
CA HIS A 469 -107.24 -14.52 10.76
C HIS A 469 -106.95 -14.81 9.27
N GLU A 470 -107.87 -15.42 8.52
CA GLU A 470 -107.66 -15.71 7.10
C GLU A 470 -107.59 -14.45 6.22
N SER A 471 -108.30 -13.37 6.58
CA SER A 471 -108.21 -12.11 5.83
C SER A 471 -106.95 -11.29 6.14
N ARG A 472 -106.29 -11.49 7.29
CA ARG A 472 -105.03 -10.81 7.65
C ARG A 472 -103.80 -11.50 7.04
N LEU A 473 -103.92 -12.77 6.66
CA LEU A 473 -102.80 -13.54 6.10
C LEU A 473 -102.50 -13.13 4.65
N GLN A 474 -103.51 -12.69 3.90
CA GLN A 474 -103.36 -12.19 2.53
C GLN A 474 -102.69 -10.80 2.48
N ASP A 475 -103.09 -9.88 3.35
CA ASP A 475 -102.45 -8.55 3.46
C ASP A 475 -100.96 -8.65 3.88
N LEU A 476 -100.64 -9.59 4.80
CA LEU A 476 -99.26 -9.86 5.23
C LEU A 476 -98.41 -10.56 4.15
N GLN A 477 -99.03 -11.31 3.23
CA GLN A 477 -98.33 -11.94 2.10
C GLN A 477 -98.01 -10.93 1.01
N GLU A 478 -98.91 -9.99 0.70
CA GLU A 478 -98.65 -8.90 -0.24
C GLU A 478 -97.62 -7.88 0.30
N GLU A 479 -97.64 -7.57 1.60
CA GLU A 479 -96.62 -6.69 2.21
C GLU A 479 -95.23 -7.35 2.24
N ARG A 480 -95.16 -8.68 2.41
CA ARG A 480 -93.90 -9.45 2.33
C ARG A 480 -93.35 -9.51 0.91
N GLN A 481 -94.21 -9.66 -0.11
CA GLN A 481 -93.80 -9.61 -1.52
C GLN A 481 -93.25 -8.22 -1.90
N ARG A 482 -93.92 -7.14 -1.48
CA ARG A 482 -93.41 -5.78 -1.71
C ARG A 482 -92.09 -5.50 -1.01
N LYS A 483 -91.89 -5.97 0.24
CA LYS A 483 -90.60 -5.83 0.95
C LYS A 483 -89.49 -6.68 0.34
N LEU A 484 -89.79 -7.85 -0.22
CA LEU A 484 -88.82 -8.68 -0.95
C LEU A 484 -88.42 -8.04 -2.29
N GLU A 485 -89.37 -7.48 -3.04
CA GLU A 485 -89.08 -6.74 -4.27
C GLU A 485 -88.29 -5.46 -3.99
N GLU A 486 -88.61 -4.73 -2.92
CA GLU A 486 -87.86 -3.55 -2.51
C GLU A 486 -86.43 -3.91 -2.08
N LYS A 487 -86.24 -5.02 -1.33
CA LYS A 487 -84.92 -5.52 -0.93
C LYS A 487 -84.11 -5.99 -2.14
N ALA A 488 -84.71 -6.73 -3.07
CA ALA A 488 -84.08 -7.16 -4.31
C ALA A 488 -83.71 -5.98 -5.23
N SER A 489 -84.51 -4.91 -5.23
CA SER A 489 -84.21 -3.67 -5.97
C SER A 489 -83.04 -2.89 -5.35
N LYS A 490 -82.98 -2.81 -4.02
CA LYS A 490 -81.88 -2.18 -3.28
C LYS A 490 -80.58 -2.97 -3.40
N GLU A 491 -80.65 -4.30 -3.42
CA GLU A 491 -79.50 -5.19 -3.60
C GLU A 491 -78.93 -5.09 -5.02
N LYS A 492 -79.79 -5.10 -6.05
CA LYS A 492 -79.37 -4.82 -7.45
C LYS A 492 -78.78 -3.41 -7.62
N ALA A 493 -79.29 -2.42 -6.89
CA ALA A 493 -78.74 -1.06 -6.89
C ALA A 493 -77.39 -0.97 -6.18
N PHE A 494 -77.21 -1.68 -5.07
CA PHE A 494 -75.95 -1.77 -4.35
C PHE A 494 -74.87 -2.50 -5.17
N GLU A 495 -75.25 -3.59 -5.85
CA GLU A 495 -74.34 -4.34 -6.70
C GLU A 495 -73.90 -3.54 -7.94
N LYS A 496 -74.81 -2.76 -8.55
CA LYS A 496 -74.45 -1.78 -9.59
C LYS A 496 -73.49 -0.70 -9.06
N ARG A 497 -73.70 -0.21 -7.83
CA ARG A 497 -72.84 0.80 -7.21
C ARG A 497 -71.45 0.25 -6.88
N ARG A 498 -71.37 -1.01 -6.43
CA ARG A 498 -70.11 -1.72 -6.16
C ARG A 498 -69.34 -1.98 -7.46
N LYS A 499 -70.00 -2.49 -8.51
CA LYS A 499 -69.37 -2.67 -9.84
C LYS A 499 -68.89 -1.34 -10.44
N ALA A 500 -69.60 -0.24 -10.19
CA ALA A 500 -69.17 1.09 -10.62
C ALA A 500 -67.94 1.60 -9.84
N ILE A 501 -67.84 1.33 -8.53
CA ILE A 501 -66.68 1.69 -7.70
C ILE A 501 -65.46 0.85 -8.09
N GLU A 502 -65.62 -0.46 -8.26
CA GLU A 502 -64.54 -1.37 -8.69
C GLU A 502 -64.02 -0.99 -10.09
N ALA A 503 -64.92 -0.64 -11.02
CA ALA A 503 -64.53 -0.17 -12.35
C ALA A 503 -63.83 1.20 -12.32
N ALA A 504 -64.27 2.14 -11.47
CA ALA A 504 -63.61 3.44 -11.29
C ALA A 504 -62.21 3.30 -10.67
N GLU A 505 -62.03 2.35 -9.75
CA GLU A 505 -60.75 2.06 -9.11
C GLU A 505 -59.76 1.39 -10.08
N GLN A 506 -60.23 0.44 -10.90
CA GLN A 506 -59.43 -0.14 -11.99
C GLN A 506 -58.99 0.91 -13.02
N ALA A 507 -59.90 1.78 -13.45
CA ALA A 507 -59.58 2.86 -14.39
C ALA A 507 -58.55 3.85 -13.80
N ARG A 508 -58.62 4.14 -12.49
CA ARG A 508 -57.64 4.99 -11.80
C ARG A 508 -56.26 4.33 -11.72
N ILE A 509 -56.19 3.02 -11.48
CA ILE A 509 -54.93 2.26 -11.46
C ILE A 509 -54.29 2.21 -12.86
N GLU A 510 -55.08 2.01 -13.92
CA GLU A 510 -54.57 2.06 -15.29
C GLU A 510 -54.02 3.43 -15.67
N LYS A 511 -54.74 4.51 -15.34
CA LYS A 511 -54.27 5.88 -15.58
C LYS A 511 -52.95 6.18 -14.86
N LEU A 512 -52.78 5.67 -13.64
CA LEU A 512 -51.52 5.79 -12.88
C LEU A 512 -50.38 4.94 -13.49
N LYS A 513 -50.67 3.74 -14.00
CA LYS A 513 -49.69 2.90 -14.71
C LYS A 513 -49.21 3.55 -16.01
N GLU A 514 -50.13 4.16 -16.75
CA GLU A 514 -49.82 4.85 -18.01
C GLU A 514 -49.01 6.13 -17.78
N GLN A 515 -49.34 6.92 -16.75
CA GLN A 515 -48.53 8.06 -16.33
C GLN A 515 -47.12 7.64 -15.86
N ARG A 516 -46.99 6.49 -15.17
CA ARG A 516 -45.67 5.95 -14.79
C ARG A 516 -44.87 5.49 -16.01
N LYS A 517 -45.49 4.82 -16.99
CA LYS A 517 -44.83 4.44 -18.25
C LYS A 517 -44.31 5.66 -19.01
N LEU A 518 -45.13 6.71 -19.15
CA LEU A 518 -44.75 7.96 -19.80
C LEU A 518 -43.58 8.68 -19.08
N LYS A 519 -43.58 8.69 -17.74
CA LYS A 519 -42.46 9.27 -16.96
C LYS A 519 -41.17 8.48 -17.15
N VAL A 520 -41.23 7.15 -17.12
CA VAL A 520 -40.05 6.28 -17.33
C VAL A 520 -39.50 6.45 -18.75
N MET A 521 -40.36 6.49 -19.78
CA MET A 521 -39.94 6.74 -21.15
C MET A 521 -39.27 8.11 -21.32
N LYS A 522 -39.79 9.16 -20.66
CA LYS A 522 -39.20 10.51 -20.71
C LYS A 522 -37.82 10.55 -20.04
N ILE A 523 -37.67 9.88 -18.89
CA ILE A 523 -36.37 9.77 -18.19
C ILE A 523 -35.37 8.98 -19.03
N GLN A 524 -35.81 7.88 -19.65
CA GLN A 524 -34.94 7.04 -20.47
C GLN A 524 -34.47 7.76 -21.74
N LYS A 525 -35.34 8.57 -22.37
CA LYS A 525 -34.97 9.41 -23.51
C LYS A 525 -33.96 10.51 -23.13
N GLN A 526 -34.17 11.16 -21.97
CA GLN A 526 -33.21 12.15 -21.44
C GLN A 526 -31.86 11.52 -21.08
N PHE A 527 -31.85 10.28 -20.60
CA PHE A 527 -30.60 9.57 -20.30
C PHE A 527 -29.83 9.24 -21.59
N GLN A 528 -30.52 8.77 -22.64
CA GLN A 528 -29.91 8.49 -23.95
C GLN A 528 -29.36 9.76 -24.63
N GLU A 529 -30.07 10.88 -24.55
CA GLU A 529 -29.60 12.16 -25.09
C GLU A 529 -28.34 12.64 -24.34
N LYS A 530 -28.31 12.58 -23.01
CA LYS A 530 -27.11 12.94 -22.21
C LYS A 530 -25.92 12.01 -22.44
N GLU A 531 -26.17 10.72 -22.69
CA GLU A 531 -25.12 9.75 -22.99
C GLU A 531 -24.51 10.02 -24.37
N LYS A 532 -25.35 10.38 -25.35
CA LYS A 532 -24.89 10.77 -26.69
C LYS A 532 -24.06 12.06 -26.67
N GLU A 533 -24.51 13.09 -25.94
CA GLU A 533 -23.75 14.34 -25.74
C GLU A 533 -22.39 14.08 -25.08
N ARG A 534 -22.32 13.18 -24.09
CA ARG A 534 -21.05 12.79 -23.46
C ARG A 534 -20.08 12.12 -24.42
N LEU A 535 -20.60 11.24 -25.29
CA LEU A 535 -19.78 10.55 -26.29
C LEU A 535 -19.27 11.51 -27.37
N GLU A 536 -20.11 12.44 -27.83
CA GLU A 536 -19.70 13.48 -28.79
C GLU A 536 -18.65 14.42 -28.18
N LEU A 537 -18.82 14.84 -26.91
CA LEU A 537 -17.81 15.65 -26.20
C LEU A 537 -16.49 14.90 -26.00
N ALA A 538 -16.54 13.59 -25.71
CA ALA A 538 -15.36 12.76 -25.56
C ALA A 538 -14.61 12.60 -26.90
N PHE A 539 -15.36 12.40 -27.99
CA PHE A 539 -14.81 12.31 -29.34
C PHE A 539 -14.13 13.62 -29.78
N GLN A 540 -14.77 14.77 -29.50
CA GLN A 540 -14.21 16.10 -29.78
C GLN A 540 -12.89 16.33 -29.02
N LYS A 541 -12.83 15.95 -27.73
CA LYS A 541 -11.61 16.06 -26.92
C LYS A 541 -10.49 15.15 -27.42
N GLU A 542 -10.82 13.98 -27.98
CA GLU A 542 -9.83 13.07 -28.55
C GLU A 542 -9.23 13.63 -29.86
N LEU A 543 -10.07 14.23 -30.71
CA LEU A 543 -9.64 14.96 -31.91
C LEU A 543 -8.71 16.14 -31.56
N ASP A 544 -9.11 16.97 -30.58
CA ASP A 544 -8.29 18.08 -30.10
C ASP A 544 -6.95 17.62 -29.53
N ARG A 545 -6.96 16.50 -28.79
CA ARG A 545 -5.74 15.91 -28.24
C ARG A 545 -4.81 15.41 -29.36
N LYS A 546 -5.35 14.75 -30.39
CA LYS A 546 -4.55 14.29 -31.55
C LYS A 546 -3.95 15.47 -32.31
N SER A 547 -4.72 16.54 -32.53
CA SER A 547 -4.23 17.76 -33.18
C SER A 547 -3.13 18.45 -32.36
N LYS A 548 -3.30 18.59 -31.05
CA LYS A 548 -2.27 19.16 -30.14
C LYS A 548 -0.97 18.35 -30.12
N ILE A 549 -1.07 17.03 -30.13
CA ILE A 549 0.11 16.15 -30.19
C ILE A 549 0.84 16.33 -31.52
N SER A 550 0.11 16.37 -32.64
CA SER A 550 0.71 16.61 -33.96
C SER A 550 1.42 17.97 -34.05
N ALA A 551 0.82 19.03 -33.48
CA ALA A 551 1.43 20.36 -33.45
C ALA A 551 2.71 20.39 -32.58
N LEU A 552 2.69 19.72 -31.42
CA LEU A 552 3.87 19.59 -30.56
C LEU A 552 5.02 18.84 -31.24
N PHE A 553 4.74 17.78 -31.98
CA PHE A 553 5.76 17.05 -32.74
C PHE A 553 6.37 17.93 -33.84
N ALA A 554 5.55 18.67 -34.59
CA ALA A 554 6.06 19.59 -35.62
C ALA A 554 6.94 20.71 -35.02
N MET A 555 6.57 21.26 -33.86
CA MET A 555 7.38 22.26 -33.16
C MET A 555 8.72 21.69 -32.67
N GLN A 556 8.73 20.48 -32.11
CA GLN A 556 9.97 19.83 -31.66
C GLN A 556 10.91 19.51 -32.82
N GLU A 557 10.38 19.15 -33.98
CA GLU A 557 11.17 18.87 -35.18
C GLU A 557 11.83 20.15 -35.72
N ALA A 558 11.09 21.25 -35.78
CA ALA A 558 11.63 22.56 -36.16
C ALA A 558 12.72 23.04 -35.19
N GLU A 559 12.52 22.88 -33.88
CA GLU A 559 13.51 23.26 -32.86
C GLU A 559 14.80 22.41 -32.97
N LYS A 560 14.65 21.12 -33.31
CA LYS A 560 15.78 20.21 -33.52
C LYS A 560 16.61 20.60 -34.75
N GLU A 561 15.97 20.98 -35.85
CA GLU A 561 16.66 21.47 -37.05
C GLU A 561 17.40 22.80 -36.79
N GLU A 562 16.78 23.72 -36.04
CA GLU A 562 17.42 24.98 -35.68
C GLU A 562 18.63 24.76 -34.77
N LEU A 563 18.51 23.83 -33.81
CA LEU A 563 19.61 23.45 -32.93
C LEU A 563 20.77 22.80 -33.71
N GLN A 564 20.47 21.96 -34.70
CA GLN A 564 21.49 21.36 -35.58
C GLN A 564 22.26 22.42 -36.38
N LYS A 565 21.56 23.43 -36.93
CA LYS A 565 22.20 24.56 -37.60
C LYS A 565 23.10 25.35 -36.65
N LYS A 566 22.66 25.63 -35.42
CA LYS A 566 23.46 26.31 -34.38
C LYS A 566 24.69 25.50 -33.97
N ILE A 567 24.59 24.17 -33.88
CA ILE A 567 25.72 23.29 -33.58
C ILE A 567 26.76 23.34 -34.70
N MET A 568 26.34 23.29 -35.97
CA MET A 568 27.26 23.39 -37.10
C MET A 568 28.01 24.73 -37.14
N ILE A 569 27.33 25.84 -36.86
CA ILE A 569 27.96 27.17 -36.78
C ILE A 569 29.00 27.20 -35.65
N LYS A 570 28.64 26.71 -34.46
CA LYS A 570 29.57 26.67 -33.32
C LYS A 570 30.77 25.75 -33.55
N GLN A 571 30.61 24.66 -34.28
CA GLN A 571 31.73 23.79 -34.66
C GLN A 571 32.69 24.49 -35.62
N LYS A 572 32.17 25.22 -36.63
CA LYS A 572 33.01 26.04 -37.53
C LYS A 572 33.74 27.17 -36.80
N GLU A 573 33.05 27.89 -35.92
CA GLU A 573 33.67 28.95 -35.11
C GLU A 573 34.70 28.41 -34.10
N SER A 574 34.44 27.24 -33.51
CA SER A 574 35.39 26.61 -32.60
C SER A 574 36.65 26.15 -33.32
N LYS A 575 36.52 25.67 -34.57
CA LYS A 575 37.68 25.32 -35.41
C LYS A 575 38.51 26.56 -35.70
N LYS A 576 37.87 27.65 -36.11
CA LYS A 576 38.54 28.93 -36.38
C LYS A 576 39.27 29.48 -35.15
N ARG A 577 38.63 29.48 -33.97
CA ARG A 577 39.26 29.87 -32.70
C ARG A 577 40.39 28.93 -32.27
N HIS A 578 40.31 27.65 -32.60
CA HIS A 578 41.37 26.70 -32.29
C HIS A 578 42.61 26.99 -33.14
N ASP A 579 42.43 27.26 -34.43
CA ASP A 579 43.51 27.63 -35.35
C ASP A 579 44.16 28.97 -34.92
N GLU A 580 43.36 29.99 -34.61
CA GLU A 580 43.83 31.28 -34.08
C GLU A 580 44.57 31.13 -32.74
N ASN A 581 44.09 30.27 -31.84
CA ASN A 581 44.73 30.00 -30.55
C ASN A 581 46.03 29.21 -30.70
N MET A 582 46.14 28.32 -31.68
CA MET A 582 47.41 27.63 -32.00
C MET A 582 48.47 28.61 -32.51
N GLU A 583 48.06 29.62 -33.29
CA GLU A 583 48.93 30.71 -33.74
C GLU A 583 49.37 31.59 -32.56
N HIS A 584 48.45 31.91 -31.65
CA HIS A 584 48.73 32.69 -30.45
C HIS A 584 49.66 31.96 -29.48
N ILE A 585 49.55 30.63 -29.36
CA ILE A 585 50.44 29.80 -28.53
C ILE A 585 51.86 29.80 -29.11
N ARG A 586 52.03 29.80 -30.44
CA ARG A 586 53.35 29.93 -31.07
C ARG A 586 54.01 31.27 -30.75
N GLN A 587 53.24 32.37 -30.77
CA GLN A 587 53.73 33.69 -30.36
C GLN A 587 54.07 33.77 -28.87
N LYS A 588 53.21 33.23 -28.00
CA LYS A 588 53.42 33.26 -26.54
C LYS A 588 54.57 32.38 -26.06
N ALA A 589 54.88 31.31 -26.78
CA ALA A 589 56.06 30.47 -26.51
C ALA A 589 57.38 31.22 -26.77
N LEU A 590 57.37 32.24 -27.64
CA LEU A 590 58.51 33.11 -27.90
C LEU A 590 58.71 34.15 -26.77
N GLU A 591 57.60 34.71 -26.28
CA GLU A 591 57.58 35.80 -25.27
C GLU A 591 57.90 35.33 -23.84
N LEU A 592 57.67 34.05 -23.51
CA LEU A 592 57.84 33.51 -22.15
C LEU A 592 59.30 33.11 -21.79
N SER A 593 60.29 33.52 -22.59
CA SER A 593 61.72 33.33 -22.32
C SER A 593 62.35 34.39 -21.40
N VAL A 594 61.60 35.37 -20.87
CA VAL A 594 62.15 36.48 -20.06
C VAL A 594 61.43 36.66 -18.69
N LYS A 595 62.23 36.46 -17.62
CA LYS A 595 62.20 36.76 -16.16
C LYS A 595 60.99 37.39 -15.39
N LYS A 596 60.82 36.83 -14.17
CA LYS A 596 60.69 37.35 -12.75
C LYS A 596 59.43 38.06 -12.17
N SER A 597 58.84 37.37 -11.18
CA SER A 597 58.66 37.66 -9.72
C SER A 597 57.98 38.91 -9.11
N SER A 598 57.29 38.65 -7.96
CA SER A 598 56.89 39.50 -6.78
C SER A 598 55.47 40.13 -6.82
N SER A 599 54.67 40.34 -5.75
CA SER A 599 54.78 40.23 -4.27
C SER A 599 53.38 40.31 -3.56
N THR A 600 53.26 39.73 -2.33
CA THR A 600 52.53 40.17 -1.08
C THR A 600 51.04 40.56 -1.09
N SER A 601 50.17 40.34 -0.08
CA SER A 601 50.27 40.02 1.37
C SER A 601 48.96 39.35 1.87
N ASP A 602 49.04 38.50 2.90
CA ASP A 602 47.93 37.78 3.57
C ASP A 602 47.74 38.34 5.01
N GLU A 603 46.53 38.76 5.37
CA GLU A 603 46.06 38.92 6.77
C GLU A 603 44.51 38.84 6.79
N ALA A 604 43.93 38.10 7.75
CA ALA A 604 42.50 37.76 7.80
C ALA A 604 41.76 38.54 8.92
N LEU A 605 40.61 39.12 8.58
CA LEU A 605 39.75 39.94 9.45
C LEU A 605 38.71 39.11 10.24
N VAL A 606 38.45 39.53 11.48
CA VAL A 606 37.43 38.99 12.41
C VAL A 606 36.06 39.60 12.09
N CYS A 607 35.02 38.78 12.00
CA CYS A 607 33.69 39.15 11.49
C CYS A 607 32.71 39.44 12.64
N VAL A 608 32.11 40.63 12.69
CA VAL A 608 30.99 40.97 13.60
C VAL A 608 29.74 41.27 12.73
N PRO A 609 28.58 40.66 13.00
CA PRO A 609 27.36 40.89 12.20
C PRO A 609 26.77 42.29 12.43
N TYR A 610 26.15 42.87 11.39
CA TYR A 610 25.49 44.19 11.45
C TYR A 610 24.11 44.10 12.13
N ASP A 611 23.77 45.09 12.95
CA ASP A 611 22.47 45.18 13.66
C ASP A 611 21.26 45.42 12.72
N THR A 612 21.50 45.93 11.50
CA THR A 612 20.48 46.19 10.46
C THR A 612 20.94 45.69 9.09
N ILE A 613 20.03 45.11 8.29
CA ILE A 613 20.34 44.58 6.96
C ILE A 613 20.61 45.75 6.00
N LYS A 614 21.79 45.78 5.35
CA LYS A 614 22.17 46.83 4.40
C LYS A 614 21.92 46.40 2.95
N MET A 615 21.79 47.35 2.02
CA MET A 615 21.76 47.08 0.58
C MET A 615 22.57 48.10 -0.22
N CYS A 616 23.10 47.68 -1.36
CA CYS A 616 23.70 48.57 -2.35
C CYS A 616 22.60 49.12 -3.28
N ALA A 617 22.31 50.41 -3.21
CA ALA A 617 21.33 51.11 -4.05
C ALA A 617 21.70 51.12 -5.54
N LEU A 618 23.01 51.05 -5.85
CA LEU A 618 23.57 51.01 -7.20
C LEU A 618 23.26 49.69 -7.92
N CYS A 619 23.47 48.56 -7.22
CA CYS A 619 23.32 47.23 -7.80
C CYS A 619 22.05 46.49 -7.37
N LYS A 620 21.28 47.07 -6.44
CA LYS A 620 20.12 46.47 -5.77
C LYS A 620 20.44 45.12 -5.10
N VAL A 621 21.63 45.01 -4.52
CA VAL A 621 22.12 43.78 -3.87
C VAL A 621 22.06 43.93 -2.36
N ILE A 622 21.45 42.98 -1.66
CA ILE A 622 21.38 42.93 -0.19
C ILE A 622 22.73 42.47 0.38
N ILE A 623 23.25 43.22 1.35
CA ILE A 623 24.54 42.99 2.01
C ILE A 623 24.26 42.42 3.40
N LYS A 624 24.60 41.14 3.59
CA LYS A 624 24.30 40.39 4.82
C LYS A 624 25.45 40.40 5.85
N SER A 625 26.68 40.69 5.42
CA SER A 625 27.88 40.70 6.27
C SER A 625 29.01 41.51 5.64
N GLU A 626 30.04 41.86 6.41
CA GLU A 626 31.26 42.53 5.91
C GLU A 626 31.94 41.75 4.78
N VAL A 627 32.02 40.43 4.91
CA VAL A 627 32.60 39.56 3.86
C VAL A 627 31.81 39.66 2.56
N TYR A 628 30.48 39.76 2.65
CA TYR A 628 29.62 39.93 1.48
C TYR A 628 29.80 41.31 0.86
N LEU A 629 29.97 42.35 1.68
CA LEU A 629 30.27 43.71 1.24
C LEU A 629 31.56 43.76 0.42
N PHE A 630 32.68 43.24 0.96
CA PHE A 630 33.97 43.22 0.25
C PHE A 630 33.90 42.42 -1.05
N GLY A 631 33.20 41.28 -1.06
CA GLY A 631 32.99 40.48 -2.26
C GLY A 631 32.14 41.18 -3.32
N HIS A 632 31.14 41.95 -2.90
CA HIS A 632 30.28 42.74 -3.78
C HIS A 632 31.02 43.92 -4.41
N LEU A 633 31.72 44.73 -3.59
CA LEU A 633 32.47 45.91 -4.05
C LEU A 633 33.59 45.56 -5.05
N ARG A 634 34.19 44.38 -4.93
CA ARG A 634 35.21 43.87 -5.88
C ARG A 634 34.60 43.11 -7.07
N GLY A 635 33.28 42.94 -7.12
CA GLY A 635 32.58 42.19 -8.16
C GLY A 635 32.46 42.97 -9.47
N ARG A 636 32.50 42.27 -10.61
CA ARG A 636 32.35 42.91 -11.95
C ARG A 636 31.08 43.73 -12.07
N ARG A 637 29.94 43.19 -11.62
CA ARG A 637 28.63 43.86 -11.71
C ARG A 637 28.61 45.23 -11.01
N HIS A 638 29.32 45.36 -9.87
CA HIS A 638 29.45 46.63 -9.16
C HIS A 638 30.43 47.57 -9.88
N ASN A 639 31.57 47.06 -10.31
CA ASN A 639 32.54 47.85 -11.08
C ASN A 639 32.00 48.35 -12.44
N ASP A 640 31.16 47.56 -13.10
CA ASP A 640 30.54 47.93 -14.36
C ASP A 640 29.45 48.99 -14.13
N ALA A 641 28.65 48.87 -13.06
CA ALA A 641 27.67 49.89 -12.66
C ALA A 641 28.33 51.23 -12.26
N ILE A 642 29.51 51.20 -11.63
CA ILE A 642 30.29 52.42 -11.33
C ILE A 642 30.78 53.08 -12.63
N LYS A 643 31.25 52.29 -13.60
CA LYS A 643 31.70 52.82 -14.89
C LYS A 643 30.56 53.42 -15.70
N GLU A 644 29.37 52.83 -15.65
CA GLU A 644 28.17 53.36 -16.30
C GLU A 644 27.71 54.69 -15.69
N GLN A 645 27.83 54.87 -14.38
CA GLN A 645 27.51 56.15 -13.73
C GLN A 645 28.58 57.24 -13.87
N ASN A 646 29.84 56.87 -14.13
CA ASN A 646 30.98 57.81 -14.23
C ASN A 646 31.54 57.92 -15.67
N ASP A 647 30.67 57.96 -16.68
CA ASP A 647 31.04 58.18 -18.10
C ASP A 647 32.23 57.32 -18.58
N GLY A 648 32.30 56.06 -18.14
CA GLY A 648 33.33 55.10 -18.53
C GLY A 648 34.70 55.26 -17.86
N LYS A 649 34.88 56.21 -16.92
CA LYS A 649 36.13 56.39 -16.16
C LYS A 649 36.07 55.68 -14.81
N ILE A 650 37.18 55.05 -14.42
CA ILE A 650 37.33 54.42 -13.10
C ILE A 650 37.89 55.48 -12.14
N PRO A 651 37.16 55.88 -11.08
CA PRO A 651 37.65 56.86 -10.11
C PRO A 651 38.85 56.33 -9.31
N SER A 652 39.60 57.24 -8.69
CA SER A 652 40.77 56.89 -7.87
C SER A 652 40.38 56.07 -6.63
N PRO A 653 41.33 55.34 -5.99
CA PRO A 653 41.01 54.47 -4.86
C PRO A 653 40.29 55.17 -3.68
N GLU A 654 40.66 56.41 -3.37
CA GLU A 654 40.05 57.21 -2.29
C GLU A 654 38.66 57.74 -2.68
N GLU A 655 38.46 58.11 -3.94
CA GLU A 655 37.15 58.54 -4.46
C GLU A 655 36.17 57.36 -4.55
N LEU A 656 36.67 56.17 -4.87
CA LEU A 656 35.88 54.94 -4.97
C LEU A 656 35.29 54.52 -3.62
N GLU A 657 36.03 54.70 -2.53
CA GLU A 657 35.58 54.35 -1.18
C GLU A 657 34.44 55.26 -0.70
N ASN A 658 34.59 56.58 -0.87
CA ASN A 658 33.54 57.55 -0.58
C ASN A 658 32.31 57.38 -1.49
N PHE A 659 32.52 57.02 -2.76
CA PHE A 659 31.45 56.70 -3.70
C PHE A 659 30.67 55.47 -3.21
N ASN A 660 31.35 54.37 -2.87
CA ASN A 660 30.73 53.14 -2.41
C ASN A 660 29.92 53.31 -1.12
N LEU A 661 30.44 54.06 -0.14
CA LEU A 661 29.74 54.33 1.12
C LEU A 661 28.43 55.09 0.92
N ARG A 662 28.35 55.94 -0.11
CA ARG A 662 27.16 56.74 -0.41
C ARG A 662 25.97 55.91 -0.92
N PHE A 663 26.25 54.77 -1.55
CA PHE A 663 25.23 53.89 -2.12
C PHE A 663 24.93 52.66 -1.27
N ILE A 664 25.60 52.49 -0.13
CA ILE A 664 25.25 51.45 0.85
C ILE A 664 24.25 52.08 1.83
N ILE A 665 22.99 51.69 1.69
CA ILE A 665 21.88 52.21 2.49
C ILE A 665 21.27 51.09 3.33
N ASP A 666 20.57 51.44 4.41
CA ASP A 666 19.80 50.46 5.19
C ASP A 666 18.57 49.98 4.39
N ALA A 667 18.25 48.69 4.50
CA ALA A 667 17.08 48.14 3.82
C ALA A 667 15.78 48.65 4.47
N PRO A 668 14.77 49.07 3.69
CA PRO A 668 13.53 49.61 4.23
C PRO A 668 12.80 48.55 5.06
N SER A 669 12.37 48.93 6.26
CA SER A 669 11.56 48.11 7.15
C SER A 669 10.08 48.34 6.84
N GLN A 670 9.30 47.28 6.56
CA GLN A 670 7.97 47.01 7.12
C GLN A 670 7.16 45.89 6.42
N THR A 671 6.47 45.13 7.29
CA THR A 671 5.11 44.55 7.24
C THR A 671 4.66 43.61 6.11
N ASN A 672 4.15 42.45 6.57
CA ASN A 672 3.19 41.49 6.01
C ASN A 672 2.73 41.55 4.54
N ASP A 673 2.79 40.35 3.96
CA ASP A 673 2.13 39.79 2.78
C ASP A 673 2.55 40.27 1.37
N ASP A 674 3.03 39.27 0.61
CA ASP A 674 3.37 39.22 -0.81
C ASP A 674 4.37 40.23 -1.39
N CYS A 675 5.65 39.81 -1.53
CA CYS A 675 6.51 40.11 -2.70
C CYS A 675 7.87 39.36 -2.68
N ASP A 676 7.98 38.35 -3.54
CA ASP A 676 8.96 38.21 -4.62
C ASP A 676 10.48 38.46 -4.45
N TRP A 677 11.06 38.27 -3.27
CA TRP A 677 12.54 38.32 -3.12
C TRP A 677 13.28 37.03 -3.56
N LYS A 678 12.55 35.91 -3.73
CA LYS A 678 13.12 34.60 -4.12
C LYS A 678 13.55 34.54 -5.59
N LEU A 679 12.92 35.33 -6.47
CA LEU A 679 13.21 35.33 -7.91
C LEU A 679 14.51 36.09 -8.27
N LEU A 680 14.96 37.05 -7.44
CA LEU A 680 16.19 37.81 -7.68
C LEU A 680 17.49 37.08 -7.29
N LEU A 681 17.41 35.95 -6.57
CA LEU A 681 18.58 35.16 -6.17
C LEU A 681 19.09 34.20 -7.26
N GLN A 682 18.32 33.96 -8.32
CA GLN A 682 18.63 32.91 -9.31
C GLN A 682 19.69 33.30 -10.34
N ASP A 683 19.92 34.59 -10.59
CA ASP A 683 20.81 35.03 -11.67
C ASP A 683 22.28 35.23 -11.25
N CYS A 684 22.57 35.36 -9.96
CA CYS A 684 23.93 35.70 -9.50
C CYS A 684 24.88 34.49 -9.38
N ASP A 685 24.35 33.26 -9.38
CA ASP A 685 25.14 32.04 -9.12
C ASP A 685 25.57 31.27 -10.39
N SER A 686 24.99 31.55 -11.55
CA SER A 686 25.23 30.77 -12.79
C SER A 686 26.70 30.79 -13.26
N GLU A 687 27.37 31.94 -13.25
CA GLU A 687 28.77 32.06 -13.69
C GLU A 687 29.78 31.54 -12.65
N LYS A 688 29.56 31.86 -11.37
CA LYS A 688 30.40 31.35 -10.27
C LYS A 688 30.31 29.83 -10.19
N LEU A 689 29.12 29.25 -10.37
CA LEU A 689 28.89 27.81 -10.42
C LEU A 689 29.56 27.15 -11.64
N LYS A 690 29.57 27.79 -12.82
CA LYS A 690 30.30 27.28 -14.01
C LYS A 690 31.81 27.25 -13.79
N ASN A 691 32.38 28.29 -13.18
CA ASN A 691 33.81 28.35 -12.86
C ASN A 691 34.21 27.37 -11.75
N ALA A 692 33.37 27.22 -10.72
CA ALA A 692 33.57 26.23 -9.68
C ALA A 692 33.47 24.78 -10.22
N LYS A 693 32.50 24.49 -11.11
CA LYS A 693 32.40 23.20 -11.82
C LYS A 693 33.65 22.88 -12.66
N LYS A 694 34.23 23.88 -13.35
CA LYS A 694 35.50 23.70 -14.09
C LYS A 694 36.69 23.44 -13.17
N LYS A 695 36.79 24.16 -12.03
CA LYS A 695 37.83 23.94 -11.02
C LYS A 695 37.70 22.57 -10.35
N SER A 696 36.47 22.15 -10.02
CA SER A 696 36.16 20.84 -9.44
C SER A 696 36.53 19.69 -10.38
N LYS A 697 36.22 19.79 -11.69
CA LYS A 697 36.68 18.79 -12.69
C LYS A 697 38.21 18.67 -12.75
N LYS A 698 38.95 19.79 -12.69
CA LYS A 698 40.43 19.78 -12.65
C LYS A 698 40.96 19.19 -11.33
N LEU A 699 40.33 19.50 -10.20
CA LEU A 699 40.70 18.96 -8.89
C LEU A 699 40.44 17.44 -8.82
N ARG A 700 39.31 16.96 -9.34
CA ARG A 700 38.97 15.53 -9.48
C ARG A 700 40.02 14.79 -10.28
N GLN A 701 40.43 15.31 -11.44
CA GLN A 701 41.48 14.69 -12.25
C GLN A 701 42.82 14.66 -11.51
N LYS A 702 43.17 15.74 -10.78
CA LYS A 702 44.40 15.77 -9.96
C LYS A 702 44.37 14.78 -8.80
N LEU A 703 43.23 14.62 -8.13
CA LEU A 703 43.08 13.68 -7.01
C LEU A 703 43.10 12.22 -7.49
N ILE A 704 42.45 11.91 -8.61
CA ILE A 704 42.52 10.58 -9.24
C ILE A 704 43.97 10.27 -9.64
N ASN A 705 44.65 11.20 -10.31
CA ASN A 705 46.06 11.03 -10.71
C ASN A 705 46.99 10.88 -9.49
N ARG A 706 46.67 11.55 -8.38
CA ARG A 706 47.42 11.45 -7.12
C ARG A 706 47.16 10.14 -6.40
N ALA A 707 45.94 9.61 -6.43
CA ALA A 707 45.59 8.28 -5.91
C ALA A 707 46.35 7.18 -6.67
N THR A 708 46.40 7.25 -8.01
CA THR A 708 47.20 6.33 -8.83
C THR A 708 48.70 6.44 -8.56
N SER A 709 49.22 7.64 -8.23
CA SER A 709 50.63 7.81 -7.86
C SER A 709 51.00 7.26 -6.47
N LEU A 710 50.01 7.09 -5.58
CA LEU A 710 50.20 6.51 -4.24
C LEU A 710 50.21 4.96 -4.28
N ASN A 711 49.63 4.36 -5.32
CA ASN A 711 49.56 2.90 -5.54
C ASN A 711 50.67 2.38 -6.48
N GLY A 712 51.71 3.17 -6.75
CA GLY A 712 52.76 2.85 -7.72
C GLY A 712 53.74 1.77 -7.27
N SER A 713 53.34 0.50 -7.37
CA SER A 713 54.15 -0.61 -7.87
C SER A 713 53.27 -1.84 -8.06
N SER A 714 53.31 -2.42 -9.26
CA SER A 714 52.66 -3.69 -9.61
C SER A 714 53.07 -4.79 -8.62
N LEU A 715 52.21 -5.10 -7.65
CA LEU A 715 52.31 -6.30 -6.81
C LEU A 715 51.59 -7.45 -7.53
N GLY A 716 52.17 -7.88 -8.65
CA GLY A 716 51.99 -9.23 -9.16
C GLY A 716 53.09 -10.07 -8.55
N ASP A 717 52.70 -11.10 -7.79
CA ASP A 717 53.52 -12.14 -7.18
C ASP A 717 54.65 -11.65 -6.26
N LEU A 718 54.48 -11.73 -4.93
CA LEU A 718 55.54 -12.03 -3.95
C LEU A 718 54.95 -12.07 -2.52
N ASN A 719 55.47 -12.98 -1.69
CA ASN A 719 55.04 -13.28 -0.31
C ASN A 719 54.91 -12.04 0.59
N PHE A 720 53.79 -11.96 1.32
CA PHE A 720 53.32 -10.75 2.02
C PHE A 720 53.86 -10.54 3.45
N ASP A 721 54.75 -11.40 3.96
CA ASP A 721 55.21 -11.31 5.36
C ASP A 721 56.42 -10.40 5.60
N GLN A 722 57.01 -9.78 4.56
CA GLN A 722 58.21 -8.92 4.74
C GLN A 722 58.28 -7.68 3.84
N ILE A 723 57.18 -6.94 3.65
CA ILE A 723 57.24 -5.66 2.90
C ILE A 723 57.31 -4.47 3.86
N ASN A 724 58.53 -3.97 4.06
CA ASN A 724 58.79 -2.70 4.73
C ASN A 724 58.47 -1.55 3.77
N TYR A 725 57.31 -0.90 3.95
CA TYR A 725 56.85 0.20 3.10
C TYR A 725 57.81 1.41 3.16
N PRO A 726 58.10 2.09 2.04
CA PRO A 726 58.98 3.27 2.03
C PRO A 726 58.43 4.40 2.91
N LYS A 727 59.29 4.98 3.76
CA LYS A 727 58.95 6.03 4.76
C LYS A 727 58.13 7.20 4.20
N GLU A 728 58.35 7.56 2.93
CA GLU A 728 57.63 8.65 2.26
C GLU A 728 56.14 8.40 2.05
N ASN A 729 55.72 7.16 1.78
CA ASN A 729 54.30 6.84 1.57
C ASN A 729 53.54 6.80 2.90
N LYS A 730 54.17 6.31 3.98
CA LYS A 730 53.58 6.33 5.34
C LYS A 730 53.27 7.76 5.82
N GLN A 731 54.14 8.72 5.49
CA GLN A 731 53.94 10.13 5.83
C GLN A 731 52.80 10.78 5.01
N LYS A 732 52.61 10.38 3.75
CA LYS A 732 51.51 10.83 2.89
C LYS A 732 50.15 10.29 3.38
N TYR A 733 50.06 9.00 3.72
CA TYR A 733 48.85 8.40 4.30
C TYR A 733 48.49 9.01 5.65
N SER A 734 49.47 9.23 6.53
CA SER A 734 49.25 9.89 7.83
C SER A 734 48.68 11.31 7.68
N LYS A 735 49.18 12.09 6.71
CA LYS A 735 48.67 13.44 6.43
C LYS A 735 47.23 13.40 5.89
N LEU A 736 46.94 12.45 4.99
CA LEU A 736 45.60 12.27 4.44
C LEU A 736 44.59 11.86 5.53
N PHE A 737 44.95 10.87 6.35
CA PHE A 737 44.14 10.41 7.47
C PHE A 737 43.81 11.56 8.43
N LYS A 738 44.82 12.33 8.87
CA LYS A 738 44.62 13.52 9.73
C LYS A 738 43.66 14.54 9.11
N THR A 739 43.73 14.74 7.79
CA THR A 739 42.85 15.69 7.09
C THR A 739 41.40 15.22 7.09
N ILE A 740 41.17 13.92 6.84
CA ILE A 740 39.82 13.32 6.86
C ILE A 740 39.24 13.33 8.27
N VAL A 741 40.04 13.01 9.29
CA VAL A 741 39.63 13.06 10.69
C VAL A 741 39.21 14.47 11.10
N ILE A 742 39.89 15.52 10.63
CA ILE A 742 39.49 16.92 10.88
C ILE A 742 38.11 17.21 10.24
N LEU A 743 37.90 16.82 8.98
CA LEU A 743 36.60 17.00 8.30
C LEU A 743 35.48 16.22 8.98
N SER A 744 35.75 14.98 9.40
CA SER A 744 34.85 14.13 10.20
C SER A 744 34.50 14.77 11.53
N SER A 745 35.50 15.31 12.25
CA SER A 745 35.31 15.97 13.54
C SER A 745 34.51 17.27 13.42
N LEU A 746 34.73 18.05 12.36
CA LEU A 746 33.94 19.25 12.07
C LEU A 746 32.47 18.92 11.77
N ALA A 747 32.22 17.89 10.95
CA ALA A 747 30.86 17.41 10.69
C ALA A 747 30.17 16.97 12.00
N LYS A 748 30.87 16.19 12.83
CA LYS A 748 30.37 15.74 14.13
C LYS A 748 30.08 16.90 15.10
N LEU A 749 30.96 17.90 15.18
CA LEU A 749 30.75 19.07 16.03
C LEU A 749 29.48 19.86 15.63
N LEU A 750 29.25 20.03 14.32
CA LEU A 750 28.05 20.70 13.80
C LEU A 750 26.77 19.89 14.10
N THR A 751 26.83 18.56 14.11
CA THR A 751 25.67 17.72 14.49
C THR A 751 25.30 17.88 15.96
N LEU A 752 26.28 18.08 16.84
CA LEU A 752 26.03 18.31 18.27
C LEU A 752 25.44 19.70 18.54
N SER A 753 25.76 20.69 17.72
CA SER A 753 25.22 22.06 17.82
C SER A 753 23.79 22.18 17.28
N SER A 754 23.35 21.25 16.42
CA SER A 754 22.01 21.21 15.82
C SER A 754 21.03 20.27 16.55
N ALA A 755 21.44 19.71 17.68
CA ALA A 755 20.79 18.60 18.37
C ALA A 755 19.48 18.94 19.13
N GLU A 756 18.79 20.02 18.79
CA GLU A 756 17.46 20.29 19.39
C GLU A 756 16.32 19.55 18.70
N ASP A 757 16.40 19.16 17.41
CA ASP A 757 15.29 18.41 16.80
C ASP A 757 15.68 17.55 15.59
N PHE A 758 16.05 16.29 15.85
CA PHE A 758 16.25 15.27 14.80
C PHE A 758 14.95 14.99 14.01
N ARG A 759 13.78 15.26 14.61
CA ARG A 759 12.47 15.12 13.95
C ARG A 759 12.25 16.17 12.87
N GLU A 760 12.72 17.40 13.04
CA GLU A 760 12.49 18.48 12.07
C GLU A 760 13.30 18.33 10.78
N ILE A 761 14.50 17.73 10.87
CA ILE A 761 15.41 17.48 9.74
C ILE A 761 14.81 16.47 8.74
N CYS A 762 14.14 15.43 9.24
CA CYS A 762 13.54 14.37 8.40
C CYS A 762 12.27 14.81 7.65
N PHE A 763 11.61 15.89 8.09
CA PHE A 763 10.36 16.39 7.49
C PHE A 763 10.51 17.69 6.69
N GLY A 764 11.75 18.09 6.36
CA GLY A 764 12.00 19.22 5.46
C GLY A 764 11.75 20.60 6.10
N VAL A 765 11.79 20.70 7.42
CA VAL A 765 11.80 21.99 8.11
C VAL A 765 13.16 22.67 7.87
N LYS A 766 13.13 23.97 7.54
CA LYS A 766 14.33 24.74 7.19
C LYS A 766 15.36 24.69 8.32
N LEU A 767 16.51 24.08 8.05
CA LEU A 767 17.71 24.20 8.89
C LEU A 767 18.05 25.69 9.13
N LYS A 768 18.46 26.02 10.36
CA LYS A 768 19.12 27.28 10.70
C LYS A 768 20.23 27.56 9.68
N GLN A 769 20.37 28.82 9.30
CA GLN A 769 21.32 29.28 8.28
C GLN A 769 22.75 28.81 8.60
N ASP A 770 23.41 28.09 7.69
CA ASP A 770 24.81 27.67 7.85
C ASP A 770 25.73 28.89 7.70
N ASP A 771 25.99 29.57 8.82
CA ASP A 771 26.85 30.75 8.86
C ASP A 771 28.32 30.41 8.51
N THR A 772 28.73 29.14 8.69
CA THR A 772 30.09 28.67 8.37
C THR A 772 30.31 28.39 6.89
N GLN A 773 29.24 28.32 6.08
CA GLN A 773 29.27 27.93 4.66
C GLN A 773 29.92 26.56 4.42
N TYR A 774 29.99 25.71 5.44
CA TYR A 774 30.64 24.40 5.38
C TYR A 774 29.92 23.47 4.39
N MET A 775 28.60 23.38 4.49
CA MET A 775 27.78 22.53 3.62
C MET A 775 27.75 23.05 2.18
N LEU A 776 27.73 24.37 2.00
CA LEU A 776 27.85 24.97 0.67
C LEU A 776 29.21 24.67 0.04
N THR A 777 30.29 24.75 0.81
CA THR A 777 31.65 24.45 0.33
C THR A 777 31.78 22.99 -0.10
N LEU A 778 31.24 22.05 0.70
CA LEU A 778 31.22 20.63 0.35
C LEU A 778 30.37 20.35 -0.90
N LYS A 779 29.24 21.03 -1.07
CA LYS A 779 28.42 20.95 -2.27
C LYS A 779 29.17 21.41 -3.52
N VAL A 780 29.79 22.58 -3.45
CA VAL A 780 30.51 23.20 -4.58
C VAL A 780 31.75 22.38 -4.97
N THR A 781 32.39 21.74 -3.99
CA THR A 781 33.58 20.90 -4.20
C THR A 781 33.27 19.43 -4.49
N GLN A 782 32.00 19.03 -4.50
CA GLN A 782 31.56 17.63 -4.58
C GLN A 782 32.28 16.75 -3.54
N LEU A 783 32.14 17.12 -2.27
CA LEU A 783 32.76 16.45 -1.12
C LEU A 783 34.29 16.39 -1.26
N CYS A 784 34.91 17.48 -1.74
CA CYS A 784 36.35 17.59 -1.96
C CYS A 784 36.97 16.45 -2.81
N GLY A 785 36.18 15.75 -3.62
CA GLY A 785 36.62 14.60 -4.40
C GLY A 785 36.90 13.32 -3.60
N ILE A 786 36.47 13.26 -2.33
CA ILE A 786 36.71 12.13 -1.42
C ILE A 786 36.13 10.82 -1.98
N VAL A 787 34.97 10.85 -2.62
CA VAL A 787 34.36 9.66 -3.25
C VAL A 787 35.25 9.09 -4.36
N SER A 788 35.80 9.95 -5.22
CA SER A 788 36.69 9.52 -6.30
C SER A 788 38.06 9.08 -5.79
N LEU A 789 38.53 9.65 -4.68
CA LEU A 789 39.72 9.20 -3.96
C LEU A 789 39.51 7.79 -3.38
N LEU A 790 38.38 7.55 -2.71
CA LEU A 790 38.01 6.26 -2.15
C LEU A 790 37.86 5.18 -3.23
N TYR A 791 37.23 5.54 -4.36
CA TYR A 791 37.16 4.67 -5.54
C TYR A 791 38.55 4.30 -6.06
N GLY A 792 39.47 5.26 -6.11
CA GLY A 792 40.86 5.04 -6.52
C GLY A 792 41.66 4.19 -5.53
N PHE A 793 41.34 4.22 -4.23
CA PHE A 793 42.01 3.36 -3.24
C PHE A 793 41.54 1.91 -3.32
N LEU A 794 40.23 1.69 -3.44
CA LEU A 794 39.63 0.36 -3.33
C LEU A 794 39.54 -0.37 -4.68
N LEU A 795 39.37 0.36 -5.79
CA LEU A 795 38.95 -0.20 -7.08
C LEU A 795 39.83 0.31 -8.25
N HIS A 796 41.13 0.50 -8.01
CA HIS A 796 42.06 1.08 -9.00
C HIS A 796 42.19 0.27 -10.31
N SER A 797 41.94 -1.03 -10.27
CA SER A 797 41.98 -1.96 -11.41
C SER A 797 40.59 -2.26 -12.00
N GLY A 798 39.54 -1.58 -11.52
CA GLY A 798 38.15 -1.87 -11.85
C GLY A 798 37.46 -2.74 -10.79
N THR A 799 36.16 -2.96 -10.93
CA THR A 799 35.41 -3.89 -10.07
C THR A 799 35.87 -5.32 -10.31
N PRO A 800 36.36 -6.05 -9.29
CA PRO A 800 36.78 -7.44 -9.46
C PRO A 800 35.62 -8.33 -9.90
N VAL A 801 35.90 -9.32 -10.74
CA VAL A 801 34.92 -10.33 -11.18
C VAL A 801 34.62 -11.25 -10.01
N ARG A 802 33.35 -11.36 -9.62
CA ARG A 802 32.88 -12.20 -8.51
C ARG A 802 32.70 -13.65 -8.97
N ASP A 803 33.81 -14.37 -9.14
CA ASP A 803 33.82 -15.84 -9.18
C ASP A 803 34.42 -16.29 -7.85
N ASP A 804 33.64 -16.79 -6.88
CA ASP A 804 33.98 -17.51 -5.60
C ASP A 804 35.32 -17.23 -4.86
N ASN A 805 36.00 -16.15 -5.19
CA ASN A 805 37.35 -15.84 -4.77
C ASN A 805 37.29 -14.94 -3.55
N VAL A 806 38.18 -15.18 -2.59
CA VAL A 806 38.33 -14.32 -1.42
C VAL A 806 38.83 -12.94 -1.87
N PRO A 807 38.23 -11.82 -1.42
CA PRO A 807 38.71 -10.49 -1.75
C PRO A 807 40.18 -10.30 -1.32
N PRO A 808 41.03 -9.67 -2.17
CA PRO A 808 42.43 -9.45 -1.84
C PRO A 808 42.55 -8.62 -0.56
N ILE A 809 43.49 -9.00 0.31
CA ILE A 809 43.68 -8.35 1.62
C ILE A 809 44.05 -6.89 1.40
N VAL A 810 43.22 -6.00 1.95
CA VAL A 810 43.46 -4.55 1.92
C VAL A 810 44.36 -4.18 3.09
N PRO A 811 45.42 -3.38 2.90
CA PRO A 811 46.30 -2.96 4.00
C PRO A 811 45.53 -2.22 5.11
N ASN A 812 45.86 -2.51 6.38
CA ASN A 812 45.15 -1.94 7.54
C ASN A 812 45.07 -0.40 7.54
N HIS A 813 46.14 0.29 7.14
CA HIS A 813 46.15 1.75 7.06
C HIS A 813 45.16 2.31 6.03
N THR A 814 44.87 1.55 4.97
CA THR A 814 43.85 1.90 3.97
C THR A 814 42.46 1.69 4.55
N LEU A 815 42.23 0.61 5.30
CA LEU A 815 40.96 0.34 5.97
C LEU A 815 40.62 1.40 7.03
N GLU A 816 41.60 1.89 7.78
CA GLU A 816 41.41 3.00 8.73
C GLU A 816 40.96 4.29 8.02
N VAL A 817 41.58 4.62 6.87
CA VAL A 817 41.18 5.78 6.05
C VAL A 817 39.77 5.58 5.49
N VAL A 818 39.43 4.39 5.01
CA VAL A 818 38.10 4.05 4.50
C VAL A 818 37.05 4.22 5.59
N LEU A 819 37.29 3.68 6.79
CA LEU A 819 36.39 3.77 7.93
C LEU A 819 36.08 5.23 8.29
N GLU A 820 37.10 6.08 8.38
CA GLU A 820 36.92 7.50 8.68
C GLU A 820 36.19 8.26 7.57
N ILE A 821 36.37 7.88 6.30
CA ILE A 821 35.59 8.45 5.19
C ILE A 821 34.11 8.07 5.28
N ILE A 822 33.80 6.82 5.59
CA ILE A 822 32.40 6.37 5.73
C ILE A 822 31.73 7.05 6.93
N LYS A 823 32.41 7.12 8.07
CA LYS A 823 31.94 7.89 9.25
C LYS A 823 31.66 9.35 8.91
N PHE A 824 32.57 9.99 8.16
CA PHE A 824 32.37 11.36 7.70
C PHE A 824 31.08 11.52 6.87
N PHE A 825 30.79 10.59 5.95
CA PHE A 825 29.53 10.64 5.20
C PHE A 825 28.29 10.41 6.07
N ASN A 826 28.37 9.54 7.07
CA ASN A 826 27.29 9.34 8.03
C ASN A 826 27.03 10.62 8.84
N TYR A 827 28.06 11.28 9.38
CA TYR A 827 27.88 12.55 10.09
C TYR A 827 27.31 13.66 9.21
N LEU A 828 27.74 13.76 7.95
CA LEU A 828 27.16 14.73 7.01
C LEU A 828 25.68 14.45 6.70
N SER A 829 25.28 13.17 6.68
CA SER A 829 23.88 12.79 6.45
C SER A 829 22.97 13.21 7.60
N LEU A 830 23.50 13.30 8.83
CA LEU A 830 22.77 13.83 9.99
C LEU A 830 22.58 15.36 9.92
N LEU A 831 23.46 16.08 9.22
CA LEU A 831 23.35 17.53 9.04
C LEU A 831 22.32 17.92 7.99
N ASP A 832 22.41 17.35 6.79
CA ASP A 832 21.49 17.61 5.68
C ASP A 832 21.46 16.41 4.73
N ILE A 833 20.54 15.48 5.03
CA ILE A 833 20.40 14.24 4.27
C ILE A 833 20.06 14.50 2.79
N ASN A 834 19.23 15.50 2.51
CA ASN A 834 18.78 15.83 1.16
C ASN A 834 19.95 16.35 0.31
N LEU A 835 20.80 17.21 0.88
CA LEU A 835 21.97 17.73 0.19
C LEU A 835 22.99 16.63 -0.10
N ILE A 836 23.25 15.75 0.87
CA ILE A 836 24.21 14.65 0.70
C ILE A 836 23.72 13.65 -0.34
N GLN A 837 22.45 13.23 -0.27
CA GLN A 837 21.85 12.38 -1.28
C GLN A 837 21.90 13.01 -2.68
N LEU A 838 21.68 14.32 -2.80
CA LEU A 838 21.79 15.04 -4.08
C LEU A 838 23.21 15.04 -4.64
N ILE A 839 24.23 15.25 -3.79
CA ILE A 839 25.64 15.26 -4.23
C ILE A 839 26.09 13.85 -4.63
N LEU A 840 25.82 12.86 -3.79
CA LEU A 840 26.18 11.45 -4.00
C LEU A 840 25.40 10.84 -5.18
N GLY A 841 24.15 11.25 -5.39
CA GLY A 841 23.30 10.86 -6.51
C GLY A 841 23.68 11.48 -7.85
N SER A 842 24.61 12.44 -7.88
CA SER A 842 25.01 13.12 -9.12
C SER A 842 25.68 12.18 -10.14
N GLU A 843 25.50 12.50 -11.43
CA GLU A 843 25.98 11.71 -12.56
C GLU A 843 27.51 11.50 -12.49
N GLY A 844 27.92 10.23 -12.37
CA GLY A 844 29.31 9.81 -12.26
C GLY A 844 29.87 9.64 -10.83
N LEU A 845 29.18 10.11 -9.77
CA LEU A 845 29.50 9.76 -8.37
C LEU A 845 28.63 8.60 -7.88
N SER A 846 27.35 8.59 -8.25
CA SER A 846 26.40 7.52 -7.91
C SER A 846 26.89 6.12 -8.29
N LEU A 847 27.60 5.98 -9.43
CA LEU A 847 28.17 4.70 -9.85
C LEU A 847 29.37 4.29 -8.98
N GLN A 848 30.24 5.26 -8.66
CA GLN A 848 31.43 5.01 -7.83
C GLN A 848 31.02 4.54 -6.43
N ILE A 849 30.02 5.19 -5.84
CA ILE A 849 29.49 4.82 -4.51
C ILE A 849 28.92 3.41 -4.53
N ARG A 850 28.13 3.05 -5.55
CA ARG A 850 27.56 1.71 -5.67
C ARG A 850 28.64 0.63 -5.71
N HIS A 851 29.70 0.85 -6.48
CA HIS A 851 30.82 -0.09 -6.54
C HIS A 851 31.58 -0.15 -5.21
N ILE A 852 31.83 0.99 -4.56
CA ILE A 852 32.49 1.06 -3.24
C ILE A 852 31.69 0.28 -2.20
N CYS A 853 30.39 0.57 -2.06
CA CYS A 853 29.52 -0.12 -1.11
C CYS A 853 29.46 -1.63 -1.37
N SER A 854 29.31 -2.01 -2.65
CA SER A 854 29.28 -3.42 -3.06
C SER A 854 30.60 -4.15 -2.78
N TYR A 855 31.74 -3.47 -2.95
CA TYR A 855 33.06 -4.03 -2.62
C TYR A 855 33.27 -4.14 -1.12
N LEU A 856 32.90 -3.11 -0.33
CA LEU A 856 33.10 -3.13 1.13
C LEU A 856 32.21 -4.17 1.82
N ILE A 857 30.96 -4.35 1.38
CA ILE A 857 30.10 -5.44 1.88
C ILE A 857 30.74 -6.81 1.58
N TRP A 858 31.23 -7.00 0.36
CA TRP A 858 31.92 -8.23 -0.04
C TRP A 858 33.23 -8.44 0.74
N TYR A 859 34.02 -7.40 0.98
CA TYR A 859 35.24 -7.49 1.77
C TYR A 859 34.95 -7.89 3.22
N CYS A 860 33.99 -7.22 3.87
CA CYS A 860 33.61 -7.48 5.25
C CYS A 860 32.94 -8.84 5.45
N SER A 861 32.29 -9.43 4.43
CA SER A 861 31.68 -10.76 4.55
C SER A 861 32.71 -11.88 4.66
N PHE A 862 33.90 -11.73 4.07
CA PHE A 862 34.99 -12.71 4.14
C PHE A 862 35.98 -12.43 5.29
N HIS A 863 36.14 -11.17 5.71
CA HIS A 863 37.11 -10.76 6.73
C HIS A 863 36.42 -10.24 8.00
N GLN A 864 35.98 -11.16 8.87
CA GLN A 864 35.18 -10.87 10.09
C GLN A 864 35.84 -9.93 11.12
N LYS A 865 37.14 -9.65 11.02
CA LYS A 865 37.87 -8.74 11.94
C LYS A 865 37.44 -7.26 11.86
N PHE A 866 36.61 -6.88 10.89
CA PHE A 866 36.24 -5.46 10.64
C PHE A 866 34.72 -5.21 10.75
N SER A 867 34.10 -5.67 11.85
CA SER A 867 32.67 -5.46 12.12
C SER A 867 32.26 -3.99 12.20
N GLU A 868 33.12 -3.12 12.74
CA GLU A 868 32.87 -1.68 12.83
C GLU A 868 32.70 -1.04 11.43
N LEU A 869 33.54 -1.42 10.47
CA LEU A 869 33.44 -0.94 9.10
C LEU A 869 32.14 -1.38 8.42
N LEU A 870 31.71 -2.62 8.66
CA LEU A 870 30.45 -3.13 8.13
C LEU A 870 29.25 -2.33 8.65
N HIS A 871 29.22 -2.03 9.95
CA HIS A 871 28.14 -1.25 10.56
C HIS A 871 28.06 0.16 9.94
N GLU A 872 29.19 0.85 9.81
CA GLU A 872 29.24 2.19 9.21
C GLU A 872 28.81 2.17 7.73
N VAL A 873 29.18 1.13 6.97
CA VAL A 873 28.78 0.97 5.56
C VAL A 873 27.27 0.73 5.43
N ILE A 874 26.66 -0.07 6.31
CA ILE A 874 25.21 -0.30 6.32
C ILE A 874 24.46 1.00 6.62
N LEU A 875 24.90 1.74 7.65
CA LEU A 875 24.33 3.05 7.99
C LEU A 875 24.42 4.03 6.81
N PHE A 876 25.57 4.07 6.14
CA PHE A 876 25.78 4.93 4.98
C PHE A 876 24.85 4.60 3.81
N ILE A 877 24.65 3.31 3.52
CA ILE A 877 23.70 2.87 2.49
C ILE A 877 22.28 3.27 2.87
N GLY A 878 21.88 3.04 4.13
CA GLY A 878 20.58 3.44 4.65
C GLY A 878 20.33 4.94 4.46
N ASN A 879 21.26 5.78 4.91
CA ASN A 879 21.20 7.23 4.75
C ASN A 879 21.16 7.67 3.28
N PHE A 880 21.82 6.94 2.38
CA PHE A 880 21.83 7.25 0.94
C PHE A 880 20.48 6.97 0.25
N VAL A 881 19.73 5.96 0.69
CA VAL A 881 18.46 5.54 0.05
C VAL A 881 17.21 5.99 0.79
N VAL A 882 17.27 6.27 2.10
CA VAL A 882 16.06 6.59 2.89
C VAL A 882 15.31 7.80 2.32
N LEU A 883 13.99 7.65 2.14
CA LEU A 883 13.08 8.68 1.59
C LEU A 883 13.46 9.30 0.23
N ASN A 884 14.38 8.70 -0.53
CA ASN A 884 14.83 9.21 -1.83
C ASN A 884 14.51 8.22 -2.95
N PRO A 885 13.39 8.39 -3.68
CA PRO A 885 12.99 7.49 -4.75
C PRO A 885 14.10 7.31 -5.79
N ASP A 886 14.80 8.35 -6.21
CA ASP A 886 15.84 8.26 -7.25
C ASP A 886 17.04 7.39 -6.83
N ASN A 887 17.36 7.36 -5.53
CA ASN A 887 18.41 6.51 -4.97
C ASN A 887 17.91 5.12 -4.53
N GLN A 888 16.62 4.99 -4.16
CA GLN A 888 15.92 3.71 -3.91
C GLN A 888 15.68 2.94 -5.19
N VAL A 889 15.49 3.69 -6.26
CA VAL A 889 15.36 3.24 -7.62
C VAL A 889 16.74 2.72 -8.07
N PHE A 890 17.03 1.49 -7.68
CA PHE A 890 17.88 0.57 -8.44
C PHE A 890 17.25 0.26 -9.83
N ASP A 891 16.58 1.22 -10.53
CA ASP A 891 15.77 0.97 -11.74
C ASP A 891 16.60 0.49 -12.93
N LEU A 892 16.41 -0.78 -13.27
CA LEU A 892 15.65 -1.30 -14.42
C LEU A 892 15.21 -0.36 -15.60
N LYS A 893 15.22 0.98 -15.49
CA LYS A 893 14.68 1.90 -16.51
C LYS A 893 15.71 2.75 -17.23
N ARG A 894 16.94 2.91 -16.71
CA ARG A 894 18.00 3.68 -17.41
C ARG A 894 18.90 2.85 -18.33
N PHE A 895 18.73 1.53 -18.37
CA PHE A 895 19.35 0.63 -19.35
C PHE A 895 18.65 0.61 -20.73
N HIS A 896 17.55 1.35 -20.91
CA HIS A 896 16.79 1.37 -22.17
C HIS A 896 17.22 2.46 -23.18
N ARG A 897 18.35 3.16 -22.97
CA ARG A 897 18.85 4.16 -23.94
C ARG A 897 20.34 4.09 -24.28
N ILE A 898 21.02 3.01 -23.95
CA ILE A 898 22.26 2.62 -24.62
C ILE A 898 22.15 1.12 -24.93
N ASN A 899 21.39 0.82 -25.98
CA ASN A 899 21.43 -0.40 -26.77
C ASN A 899 21.06 -0.03 -28.19
#